data_AF-A0AB34H1I9-F1
#
_entry.id   AF-A0AB34H1I9-F1
#
_cell.length_a   1.000
_cell.length_b   1.000
_cell.length_c   1.000
_cell.angle_alpha   90.00
_cell.angle_beta   90.00
_cell.angle_gamma   90.00
#
_symmetry.space_group_name_H-M   'P 1'
#
loop_
_entity.id
_entity.type
_entity.pdbx_description
1 polymer ?
#
loop_
_entity_poly.entity_id
_entity_poly.type
_entity_poly.pdbx_seq_one_letter_code
_entity_poly.pdbx_strand_id
1 'polypeptide(L)'
;MTEYKLVVVGAGGVGKSALTIQLIQNHFVDEYDPTIEDSYRKQVVIDGETCLLDILDTAGQEEYSAMRDQYMRTGEGFLCVFAINNSKSFADINLYREQIKRVKDSDDVPMVLVGNKCDLPTRTVDTKQAHELAKSYGIPFIETSAKTRQGVEDAFYTLVREIRQYRMKKLNSSDDGTQGCMGLPYTFKVLASEKSHRQAIDDATRSFAEKVFASEVKDEGGCHEISPFDVDEVCPILHHEMREHLFQLEAQSTPTEGRRPRKKRFFGHKTISLSVPQSETSSTTLPHIDEYSSPSPAYQTVPDFQRVQITGDYSSGVTVEDFEMVCKGLYRALCIREKYMKKSFQRFPKTPSQHLRNIEGEAWVPNESFSPVFTPPMKKREDPFRTDNLPENLGYHLKMKDGVVYIYPNEEAASKEEPKPLPYPNLDTFLDDMNFLLALIARGPVKTYTHRRLKFLSSKFQVHQMLNEMDELKELKSNPHRDFYNCRKGRQTFQRFDKFNDKYNPVGASELRDIYLKTDNYINGEYFATIIKEVGADLVDAKYQHTEPRLSIYGRSPDEWSKLSTWFVRNHIYCPNMTWMIQVPRIYDVFRSKNFLPHFGKMLENIFMPVFEATINPQAHPDLSVFLKHITGFDSVDDESKHSGHMFSSKSPKPQEWTMAKNPSYTYYAYYMYANIMVLNSLRKERGMNTFLFRPHCGEAGALTHLMTAFMTADNISHGLNLKKEKAKFLGDNYLEEGPTGNDIRKTNVAQIRMAYRYETWCYELNLIAEGIKSGE
;
A
#
# COMPACT_ATOMS: atom_id res chain seq x y z
N MET A 1 -19.15 16.56 -14.87
CA MET A 1 -17.97 17.35 -15.30
C MET A 1 -17.22 16.50 -16.32
N THR A 2 -16.99 17.01 -17.53
CA THR A 2 -16.29 16.24 -18.58
C THR A 2 -14.78 16.40 -18.45
N GLU A 3 -14.07 15.28 -18.42
CA GLU A 3 -12.61 15.22 -18.47
C GLU A 3 -12.13 15.21 -19.93
N TYR A 4 -11.05 15.95 -20.21
CA TYR A 4 -10.38 15.99 -21.51
C TYR A 4 -8.90 15.66 -21.31
N LYS A 5 -8.43 14.61 -21.99
CA LYS A 5 -7.02 14.17 -21.92
C LYS A 5 -6.21 14.82 -23.05
N LEU A 6 -5.39 15.79 -22.69
CA LEU A 6 -4.57 16.58 -23.62
C LEU A 6 -3.12 16.11 -23.52
N VAL A 7 -2.48 15.87 -24.66
CA VAL A 7 -1.07 15.46 -24.71
C VAL A 7 -0.26 16.53 -25.42
N VAL A 8 0.81 17.01 -24.79
CA VAL A 8 1.71 18.02 -25.36
C VAL A 8 2.90 17.32 -26.00
N VAL A 9 3.06 17.47 -27.32
CA VAL A 9 4.10 16.81 -28.11
C VAL A 9 4.98 17.83 -28.82
N GLY A 10 6.26 17.50 -29.01
CA GLY A 10 7.23 18.35 -29.69
C GLY A 10 8.67 18.06 -29.28
N ALA A 11 9.63 18.62 -30.03
CA ALA A 11 11.05 18.40 -29.81
C ALA A 11 11.54 18.83 -28.40
N GLY A 12 12.71 18.35 -27.99
CA GLY A 12 13.37 18.78 -26.75
C GLY A 12 13.62 20.29 -26.72
N GLY A 13 13.41 20.93 -25.56
CA GLY A 13 13.73 22.35 -25.36
C GLY A 13 12.81 23.37 -26.05
N VAL A 14 11.68 22.96 -26.65
CA VAL A 14 10.71 23.88 -27.28
C VAL A 14 9.84 24.65 -26.26
N GLY A 15 9.83 24.21 -25.00
CA GLY A 15 9.08 24.85 -23.90
C GLY A 15 7.69 24.26 -23.66
N LYS A 16 7.53 22.93 -23.78
CA LYS A 16 6.27 22.20 -23.50
C LYS A 16 5.88 22.31 -22.02
N SER A 17 6.80 21.93 -21.14
CA SER A 17 6.68 22.05 -19.68
C SER A 17 6.40 23.49 -19.25
N ALA A 18 7.13 24.44 -19.84
CA ALA A 18 6.92 25.86 -19.57
C ALA A 18 5.51 26.35 -19.93
N LEU A 19 4.90 25.87 -21.02
CA LEU A 19 3.51 26.21 -21.36
C LEU A 19 2.52 25.58 -20.38
N THR A 20 2.74 24.32 -20.01
CA THR A 20 1.88 23.59 -19.09
C THR A 20 1.91 24.20 -17.68
N ILE A 21 3.10 24.44 -17.14
CA ILE A 21 3.31 25.08 -15.83
C ILE A 21 2.73 26.50 -15.84
N GLN A 22 2.93 27.26 -16.92
CA GLN A 22 2.37 28.60 -17.03
C GLN A 22 0.83 28.59 -17.03
N LEU A 23 0.20 27.61 -17.67
CA LEU A 23 -1.25 27.45 -17.59
C LEU A 23 -1.71 27.13 -16.17
N ILE A 24 -1.00 26.28 -15.43
CA ILE A 24 -1.46 25.77 -14.12
C ILE A 24 -1.17 26.76 -12.99
N GLN A 25 0.10 27.16 -12.87
CA GLN A 25 0.62 27.91 -11.71
C GLN A 25 0.69 29.42 -11.97
N ASN A 26 0.41 29.88 -13.20
CA ASN A 26 0.62 31.26 -13.63
C ASN A 26 2.04 31.79 -13.32
N HIS A 27 3.02 30.88 -13.33
CA HIS A 27 4.41 31.16 -12.98
C HIS A 27 5.35 30.57 -14.03
N PHE A 28 6.36 31.35 -14.40
CA PHE A 28 7.40 30.95 -15.35
C PHE A 28 8.70 30.73 -14.59
N VAL A 29 9.26 29.53 -14.70
CA VAL A 29 10.53 29.14 -14.08
C VAL A 29 11.61 29.13 -15.16
N ASP A 30 12.69 29.89 -14.95
CA ASP A 30 13.82 30.01 -15.89
C ASP A 30 14.78 28.79 -15.83
N GLU A 31 14.72 27.99 -14.76
CA GLU A 31 15.56 26.79 -14.59
C GLU A 31 14.99 25.59 -15.37
N TYR A 32 15.85 24.96 -16.18
CA TYR A 32 15.49 23.86 -17.05
C TYR A 32 15.84 22.51 -16.41
N ASP A 33 14.81 21.77 -15.99
CA ASP A 33 14.93 20.36 -15.62
C ASP A 33 14.39 19.48 -16.78
N PRO A 34 15.16 18.52 -17.32
CA PRO A 34 14.69 17.63 -18.37
C PRO A 34 13.55 16.72 -17.90
N THR A 35 12.31 17.02 -18.30
CA THR A 35 11.12 16.19 -17.99
C THR A 35 11.19 14.82 -18.65
N ILE A 36 10.94 13.77 -17.86
CA ILE A 36 10.71 12.39 -18.34
C ILE A 36 9.23 12.20 -18.68
N GLU A 37 8.35 12.47 -17.71
CA GLU A 37 6.90 12.43 -17.84
C GLU A 37 6.29 13.17 -16.65
N ASP A 38 5.43 14.17 -16.90
CA ASP A 38 4.68 14.85 -15.86
C ASP A 38 3.21 15.00 -16.28
N SER A 39 2.29 14.63 -15.38
CA SER A 39 0.85 14.76 -15.60
C SER A 39 0.31 15.86 -14.71
N TYR A 40 -0.46 16.78 -15.30
CA TYR A 40 -1.01 17.91 -14.60
C TYR A 40 -2.52 18.04 -14.82
N ARG A 41 -3.26 18.39 -13.77
CA ARG A 41 -4.72 18.52 -13.84
C ARG A 41 -5.17 19.92 -13.46
N LYS A 42 -6.04 20.52 -14.26
CA LYS A 42 -6.62 21.85 -13.99
C LYS A 42 -8.10 21.89 -14.31
N GLN A 43 -8.91 22.37 -13.36
CA GLN A 43 -10.32 22.70 -13.57
C GLN A 43 -10.45 24.09 -14.18
N VAL A 44 -11.14 24.20 -15.32
CA VAL A 44 -11.39 25.47 -16.01
C VAL A 44 -12.82 25.52 -16.55
N VAL A 45 -13.34 26.74 -16.73
CA VAL A 45 -14.64 26.99 -17.35
C VAL A 45 -14.39 27.40 -18.80
N ILE A 46 -14.76 26.55 -19.76
CA ILE A 46 -14.60 26.79 -21.20
C ILE A 46 -15.99 26.86 -21.83
N ASP A 47 -16.32 28.04 -22.37
CA ASP A 47 -17.60 28.35 -23.02
C ASP A 47 -18.84 28.11 -22.12
N GLY A 48 -18.72 28.44 -20.83
CA GLY A 48 -19.80 28.31 -19.84
C GLY A 48 -19.95 26.91 -19.21
N GLU A 49 -19.18 25.92 -19.67
CA GLU A 49 -19.15 24.57 -19.09
C GLU A 49 -17.90 24.34 -18.24
N THR A 50 -18.07 23.74 -17.06
CA THR A 50 -16.98 23.32 -16.19
C THR A 50 -16.36 22.01 -16.70
N CYS A 51 -15.07 22.04 -17.01
CA CYS A 51 -14.33 20.89 -17.53
C CYS A 51 -13.00 20.68 -16.79
N LEU A 52 -12.54 19.43 -16.79
CA LEU A 52 -11.26 19.03 -16.20
C LEU A 52 -10.27 18.77 -17.35
N LEU A 53 -9.15 19.49 -17.36
CA LEU A 53 -8.06 19.24 -18.29
C LEU A 53 -7.03 18.35 -17.61
N ASP A 54 -6.78 17.17 -18.18
CA ASP A 54 -5.68 16.26 -17.80
C ASP A 54 -4.58 16.40 -18.86
N ILE A 55 -3.55 17.19 -18.55
CA ILE A 55 -2.49 17.59 -19.46
C ILE A 55 -1.26 16.74 -19.16
N LEU A 56 -0.87 15.94 -20.14
CA LEU A 56 0.34 15.13 -20.09
C LEU A 56 1.48 15.83 -20.84
N ASP A 57 2.54 16.17 -20.11
CA ASP A 57 3.78 16.71 -20.68
C ASP A 57 4.78 15.58 -20.96
N THR A 58 5.32 15.56 -22.18
CA THR A 58 6.14 14.44 -22.69
C THR A 58 7.60 14.83 -22.89
N ALA A 59 8.53 13.89 -22.63
CA ALA A 59 9.94 14.07 -22.96
C ALA A 59 10.14 14.29 -24.47
N GLY A 60 10.92 15.32 -24.82
CA GLY A 60 11.22 15.68 -26.23
C GLY A 60 12.46 15.01 -26.83
N GLN A 61 13.12 14.09 -26.10
CA GLN A 61 14.30 13.35 -26.58
C GLN A 61 13.90 12.10 -27.37
N GLU A 62 14.72 11.68 -28.34
CA GLU A 62 14.45 10.52 -29.21
C GLU A 62 14.64 9.17 -28.50
N GLU A 63 15.43 9.14 -27.41
CA GLU A 63 15.78 7.92 -26.66
C GLU A 63 14.59 7.28 -25.90
N TYR A 64 13.44 7.97 -25.82
CA TYR A 64 12.22 7.52 -25.12
C TYR A 64 11.02 7.27 -26.06
N SER A 65 11.27 7.02 -27.35
CA SER A 65 10.22 6.87 -28.38
C SER A 65 9.17 5.78 -28.07
N ALA A 66 9.55 4.67 -27.44
CA ALA A 66 8.64 3.56 -27.14
C ALA A 66 7.56 3.90 -26.08
N MET A 67 7.88 4.79 -25.13
CA MET A 67 6.91 5.25 -24.12
C MET A 67 5.92 6.26 -24.72
N ARG A 68 6.37 7.08 -25.67
CA ARG A 68 5.57 8.08 -26.38
C ARG A 68 4.33 7.49 -27.05
N ASP A 69 4.46 6.31 -27.65
CA ASP A 69 3.36 5.61 -28.33
C ASP A 69 2.21 5.26 -27.39
N GLN A 70 2.50 4.92 -26.12
CA GLN A 70 1.47 4.59 -25.13
C GLN A 70 0.59 5.81 -24.82
N TYR A 71 1.20 6.97 -24.66
CA TYR A 71 0.49 8.22 -24.37
C TYR A 71 -0.30 8.75 -25.58
N MET A 72 0.24 8.53 -26.79
CA MET A 72 -0.48 8.82 -28.02
C MET A 72 -1.73 7.94 -28.19
N ARG A 73 -1.78 6.73 -27.61
CA ARG A 73 -3.00 5.91 -27.59
C ARG A 73 -4.04 6.43 -26.61
N THR A 74 -3.65 6.93 -25.45
CA THR A 74 -4.57 7.34 -24.39
C THR A 74 -5.08 8.79 -24.53
N GLY A 75 -4.32 9.67 -25.19
CA GLY A 75 -4.66 11.08 -25.38
C GLY A 75 -5.87 11.31 -26.30
N GLU A 76 -6.74 12.26 -25.97
CA GLU A 76 -7.93 12.59 -26.78
C GLU A 76 -7.68 13.75 -27.76
N GLY A 77 -6.78 14.67 -27.41
CA GLY A 77 -6.32 15.74 -28.29
C GLY A 77 -4.84 16.05 -28.08
N PHE A 78 -4.20 16.57 -29.12
CA PHE A 78 -2.75 16.75 -29.18
C PHE A 78 -2.35 18.20 -29.45
N LEU A 79 -1.45 18.72 -28.61
CA LEU A 79 -0.85 20.03 -28.78
C LEU A 79 0.55 19.86 -29.39
N CYS A 80 0.72 20.26 -30.66
CA CYS A 80 1.99 20.13 -31.38
C CYS A 80 2.80 21.42 -31.23
N VAL A 81 3.80 21.39 -30.35
CA VAL A 81 4.59 22.58 -29.97
C VAL A 81 5.95 22.59 -30.67
N PHE A 82 6.27 23.71 -31.30
CA PHE A 82 7.61 24.01 -31.81
C PHE A 82 8.09 25.37 -31.31
N ALA A 83 9.39 25.65 -31.45
CA ALA A 83 9.94 26.95 -31.08
C ALA A 83 10.19 27.80 -32.33
N ILE A 84 9.75 29.06 -32.32
CA ILE A 84 9.87 29.99 -33.45
C ILE A 84 11.35 30.31 -33.79
N ASN A 85 12.25 30.18 -32.81
CA ASN A 85 13.68 30.37 -32.97
C ASN A 85 14.44 29.13 -33.47
N ASN A 86 13.75 28.00 -33.73
CA ASN A 86 14.38 26.76 -34.17
C ASN A 86 13.63 26.11 -35.35
N SER A 87 14.16 26.30 -36.57
CA SER A 87 13.63 25.69 -37.79
C SER A 87 13.64 24.16 -37.79
N LYS A 88 14.56 23.50 -37.06
CA LYS A 88 14.57 22.03 -36.95
C LYS A 88 13.33 21.52 -36.22
N SER A 89 12.99 22.17 -35.10
CA SER A 89 11.80 21.82 -34.32
C SER A 89 10.48 21.97 -35.11
N PHE A 90 10.48 22.84 -36.13
CA PHE A 90 9.34 23.04 -37.03
C PHE A 90 9.22 21.94 -38.08
N ALA A 91 10.35 21.44 -38.61
CA ALA A 91 10.36 20.29 -39.52
C ALA A 91 9.91 18.99 -38.83
N ASP A 92 10.31 18.81 -37.57
CA ASP A 92 10.02 17.60 -36.78
C ASP A 92 8.51 17.41 -36.50
N ILE A 93 7.69 18.47 -36.61
CA ILE A 93 6.23 18.40 -36.38
C ILE A 93 5.55 17.39 -37.30
N ASN A 94 6.04 17.28 -38.54
CA ASN A 94 5.48 16.36 -39.52
C ASN A 94 5.62 14.92 -39.06
N LEU A 95 6.77 14.58 -38.47
CA LEU A 95 7.04 13.28 -37.90
C LEU A 95 6.09 12.98 -36.72
N TYR A 96 5.91 13.93 -35.80
CA TYR A 96 5.00 13.77 -34.66
C TYR A 96 3.54 13.59 -35.11
N ARG A 97 3.09 14.33 -36.12
CA ARG A 97 1.74 14.21 -36.69
C ARG A 97 1.50 12.83 -37.30
N GLU A 98 2.44 12.33 -38.12
CA GLU A 98 2.33 11.01 -38.74
C GLU A 98 2.30 9.89 -37.68
N GLN A 99 3.11 10.02 -36.62
CA GLN A 99 3.09 9.10 -35.48
C GLN A 99 1.73 9.09 -34.77
N ILE A 100 1.15 10.25 -34.47
CA ILE A 100 -0.17 10.35 -33.83
C ILE A 100 -1.25 9.68 -34.68
N LYS A 101 -1.27 9.97 -35.99
CA LYS A 101 -2.23 9.37 -36.92
C LYS A 101 -2.09 7.85 -36.97
N ARG A 102 -0.85 7.36 -37.04
CA ARG A 102 -0.54 5.92 -37.05
C ARG A 102 -0.97 5.22 -35.76
N VAL A 103 -0.81 5.87 -34.61
CA VAL A 103 -1.17 5.28 -33.31
C VAL A 103 -2.68 5.31 -33.05
N LYS A 104 -3.40 6.29 -33.63
CA LYS A 104 -4.85 6.44 -33.47
C LYS A 104 -5.70 5.72 -34.53
N ASP A 105 -5.07 5.19 -35.58
CA ASP A 105 -5.73 4.56 -36.73
C ASP A 105 -6.90 5.43 -37.29
N SER A 106 -6.72 6.76 -37.28
CA SER A 106 -7.71 7.74 -37.76
C SER A 106 -7.01 8.94 -38.37
N ASP A 107 -7.58 9.45 -39.47
CA ASP A 107 -7.11 10.68 -40.12
C ASP A 107 -7.65 11.95 -39.47
N ASP A 108 -8.81 11.86 -38.81
CA ASP A 108 -9.44 12.95 -38.07
C ASP A 108 -9.11 12.80 -36.58
N VAL A 109 -8.00 13.42 -36.17
CA VAL A 109 -7.58 13.50 -34.76
C VAL A 109 -7.50 14.98 -34.35
N PRO A 110 -8.14 15.39 -33.23
CA PRO A 110 -8.08 16.76 -32.74
C PRO A 110 -6.64 17.19 -32.44
N MET A 111 -6.14 18.18 -33.18
CA MET A 111 -4.77 18.66 -33.11
C MET A 111 -4.73 20.18 -33.20
N VAL A 112 -3.82 20.82 -32.45
CA VAL A 112 -3.55 22.26 -32.55
C VAL A 112 -2.05 22.48 -32.69
N LEU A 113 -1.66 23.34 -33.64
CA LEU A 113 -0.28 23.72 -33.89
C LEU A 113 0.10 24.96 -33.07
N VAL A 114 1.20 24.88 -32.31
CA VAL A 114 1.63 25.94 -31.39
C VAL A 114 3.06 26.38 -31.67
N GLY A 115 3.23 27.65 -32.02
CA GLY A 115 4.54 28.30 -32.17
C GLY A 115 4.94 29.02 -30.89
N ASN A 116 5.80 28.40 -30.08
CA ASN A 116 6.24 28.94 -28.80
C ASN A 116 7.46 29.87 -28.93
N LYS A 117 7.69 30.68 -27.89
CA LYS A 117 8.79 31.66 -27.76
C LYS A 117 8.67 32.85 -28.71
N CYS A 118 7.44 33.33 -28.96
CA CYS A 118 7.22 34.52 -29.79
C CYS A 118 7.75 35.82 -29.15
N ASP A 119 8.13 35.77 -27.86
CA ASP A 119 8.78 36.87 -27.15
C ASP A 119 10.25 37.10 -27.57
N LEU A 120 10.90 36.11 -28.19
CA LEU A 120 12.29 36.24 -28.62
C LEU A 120 12.40 36.97 -29.97
N PRO A 121 13.33 37.95 -30.11
CA PRO A 121 13.52 38.67 -31.37
C PRO A 121 14.21 37.84 -32.46
N THR A 122 14.84 36.72 -32.10
CA THR A 122 15.51 35.79 -33.01
C THR A 122 14.50 34.83 -33.66
N ARG A 123 13.75 35.35 -34.63
CA ARG A 123 12.74 34.60 -35.39
C ARG A 123 13.37 33.88 -36.59
N THR A 124 13.26 32.54 -36.61
CA THR A 124 13.75 31.70 -37.73
C THR A 124 12.63 31.16 -38.61
N VAL A 125 11.41 31.05 -38.09
CA VAL A 125 10.22 30.58 -38.81
C VAL A 125 9.24 31.75 -38.98
N ASP A 126 8.89 32.07 -40.23
CA ASP A 126 7.96 33.16 -40.51
C ASP A 126 6.51 32.79 -40.17
N THR A 127 5.71 33.77 -39.76
CA THR A 127 4.32 33.56 -39.32
C THR A 127 3.46 33.02 -40.45
N LYS A 128 3.71 33.49 -41.67
CA LYS A 128 3.00 33.08 -42.88
C LYS A 128 3.27 31.61 -43.22
N GLN A 129 4.53 31.18 -43.09
CA GLN A 129 4.94 29.80 -43.32
C GLN A 129 4.26 28.83 -42.34
N ALA A 130 4.18 29.19 -41.06
CA ALA A 130 3.49 28.39 -40.05
C ALA A 130 1.97 28.31 -40.30
N HIS A 131 1.35 29.42 -40.71
CA HIS A 131 -0.07 29.45 -41.09
C HIS A 131 -0.38 28.62 -42.35
N GLU A 132 0.48 28.68 -43.36
CA GLU A 132 0.34 27.86 -44.57
C GLU A 132 0.44 26.37 -44.25
N LEU A 133 1.37 25.98 -43.38
CA LEU A 133 1.52 24.60 -42.93
C LEU A 133 0.28 24.13 -42.15
N ALA A 134 -0.20 24.93 -41.20
CA ALA A 134 -1.41 24.62 -40.43
C ALA A 134 -2.65 24.48 -41.34
N LYS A 135 -2.76 25.35 -42.35
CA LYS A 135 -3.83 25.30 -43.35
C LYS A 135 -3.74 24.04 -44.22
N SER A 136 -2.54 23.62 -44.61
CA SER A 136 -2.33 22.36 -45.33
C SER A 136 -2.76 21.13 -44.50
N TYR A 137 -2.72 21.28 -43.17
CA TYR A 137 -3.02 20.24 -42.19
C TYR A 137 -4.46 20.24 -41.69
N GLY A 138 -5.23 21.29 -41.97
CA GLY A 138 -6.60 21.45 -41.49
C GLY A 138 -6.67 21.65 -39.97
N ILE A 139 -5.61 22.17 -39.33
CA ILE A 139 -5.54 22.38 -37.88
C ILE A 139 -5.38 23.86 -37.54
N PRO A 140 -5.86 24.34 -36.38
CA PRO A 140 -5.64 25.72 -35.96
C PRO A 140 -4.18 25.97 -35.59
N PHE A 141 -3.70 27.19 -35.84
CA PHE A 141 -2.36 27.64 -35.45
C PHE A 141 -2.43 28.84 -34.51
N ILE A 142 -1.66 28.77 -33.42
CA ILE A 142 -1.60 29.80 -32.38
C ILE A 142 -0.13 30.05 -32.02
N GLU A 143 0.26 31.33 -31.94
CA GLU A 143 1.56 31.72 -31.40
C GLU A 143 1.46 31.97 -29.90
N THR A 144 2.43 31.44 -29.15
CA THR A 144 2.44 31.49 -27.70
C THR A 144 3.78 31.96 -27.14
N SER A 145 3.73 32.58 -25.97
CA SER A 145 4.89 32.83 -25.16
C SER A 145 4.61 32.41 -23.72
N ALA A 146 5.26 31.32 -23.30
CA ALA A 146 5.21 30.87 -21.92
C ALA A 146 5.69 31.95 -20.94
N LYS A 147 6.64 32.80 -21.34
CA LYS A 147 7.21 33.87 -20.51
C LYS A 147 6.24 35.04 -20.29
N THR A 148 5.57 35.49 -21.35
CA THR A 148 4.65 36.64 -21.29
C THR A 148 3.19 36.25 -21.07
N ARG A 149 2.90 34.94 -20.99
CA ARG A 149 1.55 34.34 -20.92
C ARG A 149 0.69 34.56 -22.18
N GLN A 150 1.23 35.21 -23.22
CA GLN A 150 0.48 35.46 -24.44
C GLN A 150 0.09 34.14 -25.13
N GLY A 151 -1.20 33.99 -25.46
CA GLY A 151 -1.75 32.88 -26.25
C GLY A 151 -1.77 31.51 -25.58
N VAL A 152 -1.29 31.39 -24.32
CA VAL A 152 -1.19 30.09 -23.62
C VAL A 152 -2.57 29.49 -23.39
N GLU A 153 -3.50 30.25 -22.82
CA GLU A 153 -4.88 29.78 -22.56
C GLU A 153 -5.62 29.45 -23.86
N ASP A 154 -5.46 30.31 -24.88
CA ASP A 154 -6.10 30.15 -26.17
C ASP A 154 -5.71 28.83 -26.85
N ALA A 155 -4.44 28.42 -26.72
CA ALA A 155 -3.95 27.16 -27.28
C ALA A 155 -4.66 25.93 -26.70
N PHE A 156 -4.77 25.85 -25.37
CA PHE A 156 -5.43 24.72 -24.70
C PHE A 156 -6.96 24.76 -24.84
N TYR A 157 -7.57 25.95 -24.81
CA TYR A 157 -9.03 26.08 -24.95
C TYR A 157 -9.49 25.76 -26.38
N THR A 158 -8.71 26.17 -27.39
CA THR A 158 -8.99 25.81 -28.79
C THR A 158 -8.92 24.30 -29.00
N LEU A 159 -7.95 23.61 -28.38
CA LEU A 159 -7.86 22.16 -28.47
C LEU A 159 -9.10 21.46 -27.86
N VAL A 160 -9.61 21.94 -26.73
CA VAL A 160 -10.84 21.41 -26.13
C VAL A 160 -12.05 21.63 -27.04
N ARG A 161 -12.14 22.78 -27.70
CA ARG A 161 -13.20 23.06 -28.68
C ARG A 161 -13.14 22.10 -29.88
N GLU A 162 -11.96 21.79 -30.38
CA GLU A 162 -11.76 20.80 -31.46
C GLU A 162 -12.20 19.39 -31.02
N ILE A 163 -11.85 18.97 -29.78
CA ILE A 163 -12.31 17.68 -29.24
C ILE A 163 -13.83 17.63 -29.12
N ARG A 164 -14.47 18.71 -28.68
CA ARG A 164 -15.95 18.81 -28.60
C ARG A 164 -16.58 18.67 -29.98
N GLN A 165 -16.07 19.38 -30.99
CA GLN A 165 -16.57 19.28 -32.36
C GLN A 165 -16.40 17.86 -32.94
N TYR A 166 -15.26 17.23 -32.68
CA TYR A 166 -14.99 15.85 -33.10
C TYR A 166 -15.97 14.86 -32.45
N ARG A 167 -16.23 14.98 -31.14
CA ARG A 167 -17.22 14.14 -30.44
C ARG A 167 -18.63 14.32 -31.02
N MET A 168 -19.06 15.56 -31.30
CA MET A 168 -20.37 15.84 -31.90
C MET A 168 -20.53 15.24 -33.30
N LYS A 169 -19.49 15.31 -34.14
CA LYS A 169 -19.49 14.65 -35.47
C LYS A 169 -19.64 13.14 -35.37
N LYS A 170 -18.99 12.52 -34.36
CA LYS A 170 -19.07 11.08 -34.12
C LYS A 170 -20.47 10.64 -33.64
N LEU A 171 -21.08 11.40 -32.74
CA LEU A 171 -22.45 11.16 -32.25
C LEU A 171 -23.50 11.24 -33.37
N ASN A 172 -23.41 12.25 -34.26
CA ASN A 172 -24.33 12.41 -35.39
C ASN A 172 -24.18 11.33 -36.48
N SER A 173 -23.08 10.55 -36.47
CA SER A 173 -22.87 9.42 -37.39
C SER A 173 -23.43 8.10 -36.87
N SER A 174 -23.85 8.04 -35.60
CA SER A 174 -24.26 6.81 -34.90
C SER A 174 -25.71 6.83 -34.39
N ASP A 175 -26.51 7.84 -34.74
CA ASP A 175 -27.88 8.01 -34.24
C ASP A 175 -28.94 7.68 -35.30
N ASP A 176 -28.93 6.44 -35.79
CA ASP A 176 -30.11 5.82 -36.41
C ASP A 176 -30.48 4.57 -35.59
N GLY A 177 -31.15 4.81 -34.46
CA GLY A 177 -31.82 3.75 -33.69
C GLY A 177 -31.77 3.92 -32.17
N THR A 178 -32.81 4.56 -31.62
CA THR A 178 -33.71 4.05 -30.55
C THR A 178 -34.02 5.13 -29.50
N GLN A 179 -35.26 5.64 -29.53
CA GLN A 179 -35.86 6.56 -28.55
C GLN A 179 -36.39 5.84 -27.29
N GLY A 180 -36.31 6.54 -26.14
CA GLY A 180 -37.13 6.33 -24.93
C GLY A 180 -36.28 6.12 -23.66
N CYS A 181 -36.55 6.67 -22.47
CA CYS A 181 -37.63 7.49 -21.92
C CYS A 181 -37.11 8.22 -20.65
N MET A 182 -37.68 9.39 -20.36
CA MET A 182 -37.38 10.24 -19.19
C MET A 182 -37.98 9.70 -17.88
N GLY A 183 -37.27 9.95 -16.76
CA GLY A 183 -37.63 9.54 -15.41
C GLY A 183 -38.52 10.52 -14.62
N LEU A 184 -38.94 10.06 -13.44
CA LEU A 184 -39.59 10.84 -12.37
C LEU A 184 -38.88 10.54 -11.02
N PRO A 185 -38.77 11.51 -10.09
CA PRO A 185 -38.19 11.29 -8.77
C PRO A 185 -39.25 10.97 -7.70
N TYR A 186 -38.93 10.08 -6.76
CA TYR A 186 -39.71 9.85 -5.53
C TYR A 186 -38.93 10.31 -4.29
N THR A 187 -39.62 11.04 -3.43
CA THR A 187 -39.21 11.53 -2.10
C THR A 187 -39.57 10.52 -0.99
N PHE A 188 -38.73 10.40 0.04
CA PHE A 188 -38.93 9.51 1.20
C PHE A 188 -39.37 10.31 2.44
N LYS A 189 -40.41 9.85 3.15
CA LYS A 189 -40.84 10.32 4.48
C LYS A 189 -40.41 9.31 5.56
N VAL A 190 -39.99 9.80 6.72
CA VAL A 190 -39.63 9.02 7.92
C VAL A 190 -40.69 9.23 9.00
N LEU A 191 -41.10 8.16 9.68
CA LEU A 191 -41.78 8.19 10.98
C LEU A 191 -40.95 7.38 11.98
N ALA A 192 -40.89 7.89 13.21
CA ALA A 192 -40.09 7.40 14.34
C ALA A 192 -40.95 6.71 15.41
N SER A 193 -40.32 5.85 16.20
CA SER A 193 -40.75 5.52 17.58
C SER A 193 -39.55 5.06 18.43
N GLU A 194 -39.63 5.35 19.73
CA GLU A 194 -38.57 5.57 20.74
C GLU A 194 -37.88 4.30 21.30
N LYS A 195 -36.61 4.44 21.76
CA LYS A 195 -36.05 3.77 22.97
C LYS A 195 -34.68 4.36 23.43
N SER A 196 -34.61 4.59 24.75
CA SER A 196 -33.49 4.79 25.73
C SER A 196 -32.23 5.63 25.42
N HIS A 197 -31.83 6.43 26.43
CA HIS A 197 -30.83 7.51 26.40
C HIS A 197 -29.38 7.12 26.01
N ARG A 198 -29.00 5.84 26.04
CA ARG A 198 -27.68 5.36 25.56
C ARG A 198 -27.66 5.05 24.05
N GLN A 199 -28.78 4.60 23.49
CA GLN A 199 -28.93 4.37 22.05
C GLN A 199 -28.99 5.68 21.27
N ALA A 200 -29.49 6.76 21.88
CA ALA A 200 -29.58 8.06 21.24
C ALA A 200 -28.23 8.64 20.79
N ILE A 201 -27.15 8.37 21.53
CA ILE A 201 -25.79 8.83 21.19
C ILE A 201 -25.23 8.02 20.01
N ASP A 202 -25.48 6.71 19.98
CA ASP A 202 -25.05 5.82 18.91
C ASP A 202 -25.86 6.04 17.63
N ASP A 203 -27.17 6.31 17.74
CA ASP A 203 -28.05 6.66 16.60
C ASP A 203 -27.71 8.03 16.02
N ALA A 204 -27.37 9.02 16.85
CA ALA A 204 -26.87 10.30 16.38
C ALA A 204 -25.51 10.17 15.68
N THR A 205 -24.63 9.32 16.22
CA THR A 205 -23.32 9.00 15.61
C THR A 205 -23.49 8.29 14.28
N ARG A 206 -24.46 7.36 14.19
CA ARG A 206 -24.82 6.66 12.96
C ARG A 206 -25.40 7.60 11.90
N SER A 207 -26.33 8.48 12.28
CA SER A 207 -26.89 9.48 11.36
C SER A 207 -25.82 10.46 10.87
N PHE A 208 -24.87 10.84 11.73
CA PHE A 208 -23.74 11.66 11.34
C PHE A 208 -22.81 10.92 10.37
N ALA A 209 -22.44 9.67 10.67
CA ALA A 209 -21.62 8.83 9.79
C ALA A 209 -22.28 8.61 8.42
N GLU A 210 -23.58 8.34 8.37
CA GLU A 210 -24.35 8.21 7.12
C GLU A 210 -24.39 9.52 6.33
N LYS A 211 -24.48 10.69 7.00
CA LYS A 211 -24.40 12.01 6.35
C LYS A 211 -23.00 12.30 5.81
N VAL A 212 -21.95 11.97 6.57
CA VAL A 212 -20.55 12.12 6.13
C VAL A 212 -20.28 11.26 4.91
N PHE A 213 -20.73 10.00 4.94
CA PHE A 213 -20.59 9.11 3.79
C PHE A 213 -21.37 9.64 2.58
N ALA A 214 -22.60 10.13 2.80
CA ALA A 214 -23.39 10.73 1.73
C ALA A 214 -22.79 12.04 1.20
N SER A 215 -22.03 12.79 2.00
CA SER A 215 -21.26 13.95 1.54
C SER A 215 -19.98 13.55 0.83
N GLU A 216 -19.25 12.52 1.27
CA GLU A 216 -18.10 11.98 0.53
C GLU A 216 -18.53 11.53 -0.87
N VAL A 217 -19.61 10.74 -0.97
CA VAL A 217 -20.15 10.28 -2.26
C VAL A 217 -20.68 11.45 -3.14
N LYS A 218 -20.96 12.63 -2.56
CA LYS A 218 -21.42 13.84 -3.29
C LYS A 218 -20.32 14.84 -3.62
N ASP A 219 -19.29 14.97 -2.79
CA ASP A 219 -18.13 15.87 -2.95
C ASP A 219 -16.99 15.23 -3.78
N GLU A 220 -17.16 13.97 -4.20
CA GLU A 220 -16.23 13.20 -5.04
C GLU A 220 -16.04 13.73 -6.48
N GLY A 221 -16.65 14.85 -6.85
CA GLY A 221 -16.24 15.62 -8.02
C GLY A 221 -14.97 16.46 -7.81
N GLY A 222 -14.46 16.59 -6.57
CA GLY A 222 -13.38 17.53 -6.21
C GLY A 222 -12.30 17.01 -5.26
N CYS A 223 -12.38 15.79 -4.73
CA CYS A 223 -11.39 15.25 -3.79
C CYS A 223 -10.45 14.22 -4.44
N HIS A 224 -9.49 14.70 -5.22
CA HIS A 224 -8.17 14.07 -5.25
C HIS A 224 -7.29 14.79 -4.23
N GLU A 225 -7.60 14.65 -2.93
CA GLU A 225 -6.56 14.78 -1.92
C GLU A 225 -5.62 13.60 -2.18
N ILE A 226 -4.45 13.91 -2.75
CA ILE A 226 -3.27 13.05 -2.74
C ILE A 226 -3.20 12.39 -1.37
N SER A 227 -3.04 11.06 -1.34
CA SER A 227 -2.76 10.33 -0.11
C SER A 227 -1.69 11.11 0.65
N PRO A 228 -1.93 11.60 1.89
CA PRO A 228 -0.89 12.23 2.68
C PRO A 228 0.28 11.29 3.02
N PHE A 229 0.17 10.02 2.59
CA PHE A 229 1.11 8.93 2.76
C PHE A 229 1.70 8.44 1.43
N ASP A 230 1.63 9.24 0.34
CA ASP A 230 2.56 9.07 -0.77
C ASP A 230 3.96 9.42 -0.24
N VAL A 231 4.57 8.42 0.39
CA VAL A 231 6.03 8.37 0.55
C VAL A 231 6.54 8.21 -0.87
N ASP A 232 7.37 9.14 -1.33
CA ASP A 232 8.12 8.96 -2.57
C ASP A 232 8.68 7.52 -2.59
N GLU A 233 8.25 6.69 -3.56
CA GLU A 233 8.85 5.36 -3.82
C GLU A 233 10.33 5.47 -4.24
N VAL A 234 10.88 6.69 -4.25
CA VAL A 234 12.28 7.00 -4.42
C VAL A 234 13.04 6.59 -3.16
N CYS A 235 13.40 5.31 -3.08
CA CYS A 235 14.53 4.87 -2.26
C CYS A 235 15.79 5.60 -2.78
N PRO A 236 16.36 6.59 -2.05
CA PRO A 236 17.50 7.38 -2.55
C PRO A 236 18.76 6.52 -2.75
N ILE A 237 18.75 5.33 -2.13
CA ILE A 237 19.85 4.38 -2.09
C ILE A 237 19.96 3.58 -3.40
N LEU A 238 18.83 3.28 -4.06
CA LEU A 238 18.84 2.50 -5.30
C LEU A 238 19.46 3.28 -6.46
N HIS A 239 19.22 4.59 -6.51
CA HIS A 239 19.84 5.48 -7.51
C HIS A 239 21.34 5.66 -7.26
N HIS A 240 21.77 5.67 -5.99
CA HIS A 240 23.19 5.76 -5.68
C HIS A 240 23.94 4.46 -6.06
N GLU A 241 23.32 3.30 -5.80
CA GLU A 241 23.82 1.98 -6.21
C GLU A 241 23.83 1.81 -7.74
N MET A 242 22.76 2.21 -8.42
CA MET A 242 22.68 2.11 -9.89
C MET A 242 23.68 3.07 -10.57
N ARG A 243 23.91 4.25 -9.98
CA ARG A 243 24.93 5.21 -10.43
C ARG A 243 26.35 4.69 -10.18
N GLU A 244 26.62 4.04 -9.04
CA GLU A 244 27.92 3.39 -8.80
C GLU A 244 28.15 2.18 -9.69
N HIS A 245 27.12 1.38 -9.97
CA HIS A 245 27.21 0.20 -10.83
C HIS A 245 27.39 0.60 -12.31
N LEU A 246 26.75 1.68 -12.76
CA LEU A 246 27.02 2.29 -14.07
C LEU A 246 28.46 2.83 -14.15
N PHE A 247 28.95 3.48 -13.10
CA PHE A 247 30.35 3.94 -13.01
C PHE A 247 31.37 2.78 -13.06
N GLN A 248 31.06 1.65 -12.42
CA GLN A 248 31.92 0.46 -12.46
C GLN A 248 31.89 -0.24 -13.82
N LEU A 249 30.75 -0.24 -14.52
CA LEU A 249 30.62 -0.77 -15.88
C LEU A 249 31.31 0.12 -16.91
N GLU A 250 31.26 1.44 -16.75
CA GLU A 250 32.07 2.39 -17.56
C GLU A 250 33.57 2.24 -17.27
N ALA A 251 33.96 1.98 -16.02
CA ALA A 251 35.36 1.73 -15.66
C ALA A 251 35.89 0.39 -16.20
N GLN A 252 35.02 -0.60 -16.42
CA GLN A 252 35.40 -1.92 -16.96
C GLN A 252 35.39 -2.00 -18.50
N SER A 253 34.79 -1.03 -19.20
CA SER A 253 34.64 -1.05 -20.66
C SER A 253 35.70 -0.27 -21.44
N THR A 254 36.73 0.26 -20.78
CA THR A 254 37.87 0.87 -21.48
C THR A 254 39.03 -0.14 -21.64
N PRO A 255 39.46 -0.47 -22.87
CA PRO A 255 40.58 -1.37 -23.07
C PRO A 255 41.90 -0.69 -22.72
N THR A 256 42.72 -1.43 -22.00
CA THR A 256 44.06 -1.12 -21.51
C THR A 256 45.03 -0.56 -22.56
N GLU A 257 45.56 0.64 -22.32
CA GLU A 257 46.96 0.98 -22.62
C GLU A 257 47.58 1.78 -21.45
N GLY A 258 48.76 1.34 -21.03
CA GLY A 258 49.26 1.54 -19.68
C GLY A 258 49.79 2.95 -19.33
N ARG A 259 49.66 3.31 -18.05
CA ARG A 259 50.60 4.15 -17.28
C ARG A 259 50.27 4.08 -15.77
N ARG A 260 51.28 3.78 -14.95
CA ARG A 260 51.23 3.67 -13.48
C ARG A 260 50.72 4.96 -12.81
N PRO A 261 49.89 4.93 -11.74
CA PRO A 261 49.51 6.14 -11.03
C PRO A 261 50.52 6.48 -9.91
N ARG A 262 51.04 7.72 -9.95
CA ARG A 262 51.85 8.36 -8.90
C ARG A 262 50.93 8.94 -7.82
N LYS A 263 51.21 8.60 -6.55
CA LYS A 263 50.67 9.29 -5.36
C LYS A 263 51.05 10.78 -5.40
N LYS A 264 50.07 11.68 -5.24
CA LYS A 264 50.31 13.09 -4.84
C LYS A 264 49.42 13.48 -3.67
N ARG A 265 50.10 13.87 -2.59
CA ARG A 265 49.59 14.52 -1.37
C ARG A 265 48.96 15.87 -1.71
N PHE A 266 47.90 16.25 -1.01
CA PHE A 266 47.60 17.66 -0.75
C PHE A 266 47.61 17.93 0.77
N PHE A 267 48.31 19.00 1.12
CA PHE A 267 48.67 19.47 2.45
C PHE A 267 47.48 20.14 3.17
N GLY A 268 47.43 20.01 4.50
CA GLY A 268 46.52 20.75 5.37
C GLY A 268 47.12 22.07 5.90
N HIS A 269 46.34 22.79 6.71
CA HIS A 269 46.68 23.75 7.78
C HIS A 269 45.37 24.48 8.16
N LYS A 270 44.96 24.76 9.42
CA LYS A 270 45.66 25.09 10.66
C LYS A 270 44.76 24.76 11.89
N THR A 271 45.39 24.27 12.95
CA THR A 271 44.85 24.18 14.32
C THR A 271 45.38 25.37 15.13
N ILE A 272 44.55 25.97 15.99
CA ILE A 272 45.00 26.93 17.03
C ILE A 272 45.13 26.15 18.35
N SER A 273 46.31 26.27 18.98
CA SER A 273 46.70 25.64 20.23
C SER A 273 46.32 26.49 21.45
N LEU A 274 45.83 25.85 22.52
CA LEU A 274 45.82 26.41 23.87
C LEU A 274 46.63 25.49 24.80
N SER A 275 47.64 26.09 25.41
CA SER A 275 48.69 25.50 26.25
C SER A 275 48.23 25.24 27.69
N VAL A 276 48.64 24.12 28.26
CA VAL A 276 48.48 23.74 29.67
C VAL A 276 49.67 24.27 30.51
N PRO A 277 49.47 24.81 31.72
CA PRO A 277 50.56 25.06 32.68
C PRO A 277 50.87 23.82 33.53
N GLN A 278 52.15 23.65 33.89
CA GLN A 278 52.71 22.52 34.62
C GLN A 278 52.56 22.60 36.15
N SER A 279 52.30 21.42 36.73
CA SER A 279 52.74 20.84 38.02
C SER A 279 52.53 21.58 39.35
N GLU A 280 51.86 20.89 40.28
CA GLU A 280 52.37 20.68 41.65
C GLU A 280 51.80 19.39 42.26
N THR A 281 52.64 18.71 43.04
CA THR A 281 52.50 17.36 43.60
C THR A 281 51.58 17.29 44.82
N SER A 282 50.76 16.23 44.94
CA SER A 282 50.54 15.56 46.23
C SER A 282 49.99 14.14 46.07
N SER A 283 50.58 13.23 46.82
CA SER A 283 50.28 11.82 46.95
C SER A 283 48.98 11.58 47.72
N THR A 284 48.09 10.71 47.23
CA THR A 284 47.27 9.86 48.10
C THR A 284 46.60 8.71 47.33
N THR A 285 47.03 7.49 47.67
CA THR A 285 46.26 6.23 47.72
C THR A 285 45.23 5.94 46.62
N LEU A 286 45.56 4.93 45.78
CA LEU A 286 44.61 4.14 45.00
C LEU A 286 43.47 3.61 45.90
N PRO A 287 42.20 3.85 45.56
CA PRO A 287 41.13 2.94 45.94
C PRO A 287 40.77 2.08 44.73
N HIS A 288 40.94 0.78 44.92
CA HIS A 288 40.02 -0.29 44.54
C HIS A 288 39.25 -0.12 43.22
N ILE A 289 39.64 -0.93 42.23
CA ILE A 289 38.79 -1.31 41.11
C ILE A 289 37.62 -2.08 41.73
N ASP A 290 36.52 -1.38 41.98
CA ASP A 290 35.23 -2.04 42.17
C ASP A 290 34.71 -2.42 40.79
N GLU A 291 34.88 -3.71 40.52
CA GLU A 291 34.29 -4.47 39.45
C GLU A 291 32.75 -4.40 39.56
N TYR A 292 32.16 -3.28 39.11
CA TYR A 292 30.72 -3.20 38.91
C TYR A 292 30.38 -3.94 37.62
N SER A 293 30.26 -5.26 37.74
CA SER A 293 29.62 -6.14 36.78
C SER A 293 28.18 -5.65 36.55
N SER A 294 27.98 -4.80 35.54
CA SER A 294 26.68 -4.69 34.89
C SER A 294 26.44 -6.00 34.13
N PRO A 295 25.36 -6.76 34.41
CA PRO A 295 25.13 -8.07 33.80
C PRO A 295 24.63 -7.96 32.34
N SER A 296 24.35 -6.76 31.86
CA SER A 296 23.90 -6.49 30.50
C SER A 296 25.09 -6.29 29.57
N PRO A 297 25.21 -7.04 28.47
CA PRO A 297 26.25 -6.81 27.49
C PRO A 297 26.23 -5.37 26.97
N ALA A 298 27.41 -4.75 26.80
CA ALA A 298 27.56 -3.34 26.37
C ALA A 298 26.88 -2.98 25.03
N TYR A 299 26.46 -3.97 24.23
CA TYR A 299 25.70 -3.78 22.98
C TYR A 299 24.18 -3.70 23.18
N GLN A 300 23.68 -3.99 24.39
CA GLN A 300 22.27 -3.85 24.80
C GLN A 300 22.02 -2.57 25.59
N THR A 301 23.08 -1.98 26.16
CA THR A 301 23.01 -0.70 26.84
C THR A 301 22.94 0.42 25.81
N VAL A 302 21.91 1.25 25.90
CA VAL A 302 21.75 2.43 25.04
C VAL A 302 22.83 3.45 25.42
N PRO A 303 23.71 3.86 24.50
CA PRO A 303 24.66 4.94 24.76
C PRO A 303 23.94 6.24 25.08
N ASP A 304 24.56 7.11 25.86
CA ASP A 304 24.02 8.45 26.09
C ASP A 304 23.96 9.23 24.77
N PHE A 305 22.78 9.73 24.42
CA PHE A 305 22.53 10.53 23.22
C PHE A 305 21.71 11.76 23.56
N GLN A 306 21.80 12.79 22.71
CA GLN A 306 21.15 14.06 22.95
C GLN A 306 19.64 13.94 22.76
N ARG A 307 18.88 14.18 23.84
CA ARG A 307 17.41 14.17 23.83
C ARG A 307 16.88 15.57 23.60
N VAL A 308 15.93 15.67 22.67
CA VAL A 308 15.18 16.90 22.44
C VAL A 308 13.86 16.80 23.21
N GLN A 309 13.78 17.54 24.30
CA GLN A 309 12.55 17.73 25.05
C GLN A 309 12.00 19.12 24.72
N ILE A 310 10.81 19.16 24.14
CA ILE A 310 10.10 20.40 23.85
C ILE A 310 8.98 20.51 24.89
N THR A 311 8.96 21.60 25.64
CA THR A 311 8.04 21.82 26.77
C THR A 311 6.80 22.60 26.31
N GLY A 312 5.60 22.15 26.70
CA GLY A 312 4.33 22.85 26.40
C GLY A 312 3.57 22.38 25.14
N ASP A 313 3.92 21.22 24.56
CA ASP A 313 3.44 20.79 23.23
C ASP A 313 2.10 20.06 23.19
N TYR A 314 1.44 19.90 24.34
CA TYR A 314 0.23 19.08 24.47
C TYR A 314 -0.92 19.59 23.60
N SER A 315 -1.04 20.91 23.45
CA SER A 315 -2.15 21.54 22.73
C SER A 315 -1.97 21.57 21.22
N SER A 316 -0.76 21.48 20.65
CA SER A 316 -0.53 21.56 19.18
C SER A 316 -1.36 22.65 18.45
N GLY A 317 -1.62 23.77 19.15
CA GLY A 317 -2.48 24.88 18.68
C GLY A 317 -3.98 24.57 18.58
N VAL A 318 -4.48 23.62 19.37
CA VAL A 318 -5.88 23.19 19.50
C VAL A 318 -6.36 23.47 20.93
N THR A 319 -7.67 23.63 21.13
CA THR A 319 -8.23 23.89 22.47
C THR A 319 -8.05 22.67 23.38
N VAL A 320 -8.06 22.88 24.70
CA VAL A 320 -7.95 21.77 25.67
C VAL A 320 -9.14 20.81 25.55
N GLU A 321 -10.35 21.34 25.33
CA GLU A 321 -11.57 20.55 25.15
C GLU A 321 -11.50 19.65 23.90
N ASP A 322 -11.02 20.19 22.77
CA ASP A 322 -10.81 19.43 21.55
C ASP A 322 -9.72 18.36 21.75
N PHE A 323 -8.63 18.68 22.48
CA PHE A 323 -7.57 17.72 22.80
C PHE A 323 -8.11 16.52 23.60
N GLU A 324 -8.91 16.75 24.64
CA GLU A 324 -9.54 15.67 25.42
C GLU A 324 -10.49 14.81 24.58
N MET A 325 -11.29 15.45 23.73
CA MET A 325 -12.19 14.75 22.80
C MET A 325 -11.39 13.82 21.87
N VAL A 326 -10.26 14.31 21.34
CA VAL A 326 -9.38 13.54 20.47
C VAL A 326 -8.76 12.37 21.22
N CYS A 327 -8.23 12.58 22.43
CA CYS A 327 -7.65 11.51 23.25
C CYS A 327 -8.67 10.42 23.59
N LYS A 328 -9.89 10.79 24.01
CA LYS A 328 -11.00 9.84 24.27
C LYS A 328 -11.38 9.06 23.00
N GLY A 329 -11.39 9.73 21.85
CA GLY A 329 -11.66 9.10 20.55
C GLY A 329 -10.60 8.08 20.14
N LEU A 330 -9.32 8.48 20.21
CA LEU A 330 -8.17 7.63 19.87
C LEU A 330 -8.06 6.43 20.83
N TYR A 331 -8.31 6.64 22.12
CA TYR A 331 -8.37 5.58 23.12
C TYR A 331 -9.41 4.51 22.75
N ARG A 332 -10.65 4.93 22.47
CA ARG A 332 -11.72 4.00 22.07
C ARG A 332 -11.36 3.26 20.77
N ALA A 333 -10.72 3.93 19.81
CA ALA A 333 -10.24 3.30 18.58
C ALA A 333 -9.18 2.21 18.84
N LEU A 334 -8.25 2.45 19.77
CA LEU A 334 -7.25 1.44 20.18
C LEU A 334 -7.89 0.25 20.90
N CYS A 335 -8.86 0.47 21.79
CA CYS A 335 -9.62 -0.60 22.44
C CYS A 335 -10.39 -1.46 21.44
N ILE A 336 -11.01 -0.83 20.42
CA ILE A 336 -11.68 -1.52 19.33
C ILE A 336 -10.69 -2.44 18.60
N ARG A 337 -9.53 -1.92 18.19
CA ARG A 337 -8.50 -2.74 17.52
C ARG A 337 -8.04 -3.90 18.41
N GLU A 338 -7.75 -3.66 19.69
CA GLU A 338 -7.31 -4.70 20.61
C GLU A 338 -8.37 -5.81 20.77
N LYS A 339 -9.66 -5.44 20.87
CA LYS A 339 -10.80 -6.36 20.94
C LYS A 339 -10.83 -7.31 19.74
N TYR A 340 -10.70 -6.81 18.51
CA TYR A 340 -10.73 -7.63 17.30
C TYR A 340 -9.45 -8.47 17.11
N MET A 341 -8.28 -7.97 17.52
CA MET A 341 -7.03 -8.75 17.47
C MET A 341 -7.08 -9.94 18.44
N LYS A 342 -7.52 -9.71 19.69
CA LYS A 342 -7.69 -10.77 20.71
C LYS A 342 -8.67 -11.85 20.26
N LYS A 343 -9.79 -11.43 19.68
CA LYS A 343 -10.86 -12.31 19.16
C LYS A 343 -10.36 -13.28 18.08
N SER A 344 -9.47 -12.83 17.21
CA SER A 344 -8.96 -13.60 16.07
C SER A 344 -7.62 -14.29 16.33
N PHE A 345 -7.08 -14.19 17.55
CA PHE A 345 -5.73 -14.63 17.93
C PHE A 345 -4.61 -14.03 17.05
N GLN A 346 -4.83 -12.81 16.58
CA GLN A 346 -3.84 -12.00 15.85
C GLN A 346 -2.98 -11.19 16.83
N ARG A 347 -1.88 -10.60 16.35
CA ARG A 347 -0.95 -9.89 17.22
C ARG A 347 -1.46 -8.49 17.51
N PHE A 348 -1.33 -8.10 18.77
CA PHE A 348 -1.42 -6.72 19.21
C PHE A 348 -0.16 -6.37 20.00
N PRO A 349 0.48 -5.21 19.78
CA PRO A 349 1.70 -4.84 20.50
C PRO A 349 1.48 -4.81 22.02
N LYS A 350 2.51 -5.19 22.79
CA LYS A 350 2.45 -5.30 24.25
C LYS A 350 2.37 -3.93 24.93
N THR A 351 3.17 -2.96 24.51
CA THR A 351 3.27 -1.63 25.15
C THR A 351 1.96 -0.85 25.08
N PRO A 352 1.21 -0.77 23.96
CA PRO A 352 -0.11 -0.14 23.95
C PRO A 352 -1.10 -0.89 24.84
N SER A 353 -1.06 -2.23 24.87
CA SER A 353 -1.93 -3.02 25.77
C SER A 353 -1.66 -2.71 27.24
N GLN A 354 -0.39 -2.50 27.62
CA GLN A 354 -0.01 -2.05 28.97
C GLN A 354 -0.55 -0.65 29.26
N HIS A 355 -0.37 0.30 28.35
CA HIS A 355 -0.85 1.68 28.56
C HIS A 355 -2.38 1.75 28.63
N LEU A 356 -3.11 0.98 27.80
CA LEU A 356 -4.57 0.89 27.85
C LEU A 356 -5.05 0.36 29.22
N ARG A 357 -4.46 -0.73 29.72
CA ARG A 357 -4.82 -1.27 31.04
C ARG A 357 -4.44 -0.34 32.19
N ASN A 358 -3.32 0.37 32.07
CA ASN A 358 -2.92 1.39 33.04
C ASN A 358 -3.90 2.57 33.08
N ILE A 359 -4.54 2.90 31.95
CA ILE A 359 -5.62 3.89 31.90
C ILE A 359 -6.88 3.34 32.60
N GLU A 360 -7.19 2.05 32.42
CA GLU A 360 -8.34 1.37 33.06
C GLU A 360 -8.11 1.02 34.55
N GLY A 361 -6.88 1.17 35.05
CA GLY A 361 -6.50 0.79 36.41
C GLY A 361 -6.34 -0.73 36.63
N GLU A 362 -6.26 -1.51 35.54
CA GLU A 362 -6.11 -2.97 35.60
C GLU A 362 -4.63 -3.41 35.55
N ALA A 363 -4.28 -4.45 36.31
CA ALA A 363 -2.94 -5.04 36.26
C ALA A 363 -2.71 -5.75 34.91
N TRP A 364 -1.65 -5.37 34.19
CA TRP A 364 -1.30 -6.05 32.95
C TRP A 364 -0.74 -7.45 33.22
N VAL A 365 -1.52 -8.48 32.89
CA VAL A 365 -1.06 -9.87 32.81
C VAL A 365 -0.51 -10.19 31.42
N PRO A 366 0.73 -10.68 31.28
CA PRO A 366 1.27 -11.24 30.04
C PRO A 366 0.55 -12.54 29.70
N ASN A 367 -0.62 -12.45 29.05
CA ASN A 367 -1.34 -13.63 28.60
C ASN A 367 -0.81 -14.09 27.24
N GLU A 368 0.12 -15.05 27.26
CA GLU A 368 0.57 -15.81 26.07
C GLU A 368 -0.60 -16.47 25.31
N SER A 369 -1.71 -16.68 26.02
CA SER A 369 -2.99 -17.22 25.54
C SER A 369 -3.64 -16.45 24.39
N PHE A 370 -3.17 -15.26 24.01
CA PHE A 370 -3.75 -14.50 22.88
C PHE A 370 -2.83 -14.41 21.65
N SER A 371 -1.65 -15.02 21.69
CA SER A 371 -0.72 -15.00 20.57
C SER A 371 -1.09 -16.01 19.47
N PRO A 372 -0.74 -15.72 18.19
CA PRO A 372 -0.90 -16.68 17.10
C PRO A 372 0.02 -17.89 17.29
N VAL A 373 -0.54 -19.08 17.06
CA VAL A 373 0.15 -20.35 17.09
C VAL A 373 0.74 -20.59 15.70
N PHE A 374 2.05 -20.66 15.60
CA PHE A 374 2.71 -20.99 14.33
C PHE A 374 3.25 -22.41 14.39
N THR A 375 3.24 -23.09 13.25
CA THR A 375 3.98 -24.35 13.10
C THR A 375 5.45 -24.06 13.39
N PRO A 376 6.07 -24.70 14.39
CA PRO A 376 7.50 -24.55 14.61
C PRO A 376 8.25 -25.05 13.37
N PRO A 377 9.37 -24.40 12.98
CA PRO A 377 10.17 -24.91 11.87
C PRO A 377 10.68 -26.30 12.19
N MET A 378 10.59 -27.18 11.18
CA MET A 378 10.96 -28.59 11.26
C MET A 378 12.45 -28.74 11.61
N LYS A 379 12.79 -29.78 12.38
CA LYS A 379 14.20 -30.11 12.64
C LYS A 379 14.82 -30.70 11.37
N LYS A 380 16.12 -30.47 11.13
CA LYS A 380 16.89 -30.84 9.91
C LYS A 380 16.87 -32.33 9.48
N ARG A 381 16.12 -33.22 10.14
CA ARG A 381 16.04 -34.67 9.87
C ARG A 381 14.61 -35.23 9.84
N GLU A 382 13.59 -34.38 9.90
CA GLU A 382 12.18 -34.80 9.78
C GLU A 382 11.66 -34.51 8.36
N ASP A 383 10.89 -35.45 7.80
CA ASP A 383 10.31 -35.30 6.46
C ASP A 383 9.12 -34.32 6.49
N PRO A 384 9.14 -33.22 5.69
CA PRO A 384 8.08 -32.21 5.62
C PRO A 384 6.68 -32.75 5.33
N PHE A 385 6.56 -33.90 4.67
CA PHE A 385 5.29 -34.41 4.15
C PHE A 385 4.70 -35.57 4.98
N ARG A 386 5.19 -35.81 6.21
CA ARG A 386 4.69 -36.92 7.05
C ARG A 386 3.22 -36.79 7.40
N THR A 387 2.47 -37.86 7.13
CA THR A 387 1.04 -38.03 7.42
C THR A 387 0.74 -38.82 8.69
N ASP A 388 1.75 -39.39 9.35
CA ASP A 388 1.56 -40.35 10.44
C ASP A 388 1.08 -39.73 11.77
N ASN A 389 1.28 -38.41 11.96
CA ASN A 389 0.91 -37.67 13.17
C ASN A 389 -0.36 -36.80 12.98
N LEU A 390 -1.33 -37.26 12.19
CA LEU A 390 -2.57 -36.52 11.96
C LEU A 390 -3.58 -36.75 13.11
N PRO A 391 -4.13 -35.69 13.73
CA PRO A 391 -5.14 -35.81 14.79
C PRO A 391 -6.41 -36.55 14.36
N GLU A 392 -7.04 -37.28 15.28
CA GLU A 392 -8.26 -38.07 15.04
C GLU A 392 -9.47 -37.19 14.64
N ASN A 393 -10.47 -37.80 14.01
CA ASN A 393 -11.69 -37.11 13.61
C ASN A 393 -12.54 -36.73 14.83
N LEU A 394 -12.95 -35.46 14.92
CA LEU A 394 -13.81 -34.95 16.00
C LEU A 394 -15.30 -35.20 15.78
N GLY A 395 -15.71 -35.63 14.59
CA GLY A 395 -17.12 -35.96 14.27
C GLY A 395 -18.07 -34.76 14.20
N TYR A 396 -17.55 -33.53 14.21
CA TYR A 396 -18.36 -32.32 14.18
C TYR A 396 -19.02 -32.08 12.82
N HIS A 397 -20.23 -31.53 12.84
CA HIS A 397 -20.98 -31.14 11.66
C HIS A 397 -20.81 -29.64 11.38
N LEU A 398 -20.60 -29.28 10.12
CA LEU A 398 -20.38 -27.90 9.67
C LEU A 398 -21.59 -27.42 8.89
N LYS A 399 -22.08 -26.22 9.21
CA LYS A 399 -23.10 -25.55 8.40
C LYS A 399 -22.79 -24.06 8.30
N MET A 400 -22.78 -23.55 7.08
CA MET A 400 -22.61 -22.11 6.84
C MET A 400 -23.96 -21.41 6.93
N LYS A 401 -24.11 -20.49 7.89
CA LYS A 401 -25.31 -19.67 8.10
C LYS A 401 -24.91 -18.20 7.99
N ASP A 402 -25.67 -17.43 7.21
CA ASP A 402 -25.42 -16.00 6.98
C ASP A 402 -23.98 -15.65 6.53
N GLY A 403 -23.27 -16.58 5.88
CA GLY A 403 -21.88 -16.42 5.43
C GLY A 403 -20.80 -16.65 6.49
N VAL A 404 -21.18 -17.12 7.68
CA VAL A 404 -20.26 -17.57 8.73
C VAL A 404 -20.43 -19.07 8.94
N VAL A 405 -19.32 -19.79 9.09
CA VAL A 405 -19.34 -21.23 9.37
C VAL A 405 -19.65 -21.47 10.85
N TYR A 406 -20.74 -22.18 11.14
CA TYR A 406 -21.09 -22.65 12.47
C TYR A 406 -20.69 -24.11 12.64
N ILE A 407 -20.08 -24.41 13.79
CA ILE A 407 -19.63 -25.75 14.15
C ILE A 407 -20.61 -26.34 15.15
N TYR A 408 -21.16 -27.51 14.82
CA TYR A 408 -22.09 -28.26 15.66
C TYR A 408 -21.44 -29.56 16.14
N PRO A 409 -21.64 -29.94 17.41
CA PRO A 409 -21.05 -31.16 17.94
C PRO A 409 -21.60 -32.43 17.26
N ASN A 410 -22.90 -32.45 16.92
CA ASN A 410 -23.58 -33.57 16.28
C ASN A 410 -24.58 -33.06 15.20
N GLU A 411 -24.99 -33.93 14.28
CA GLU A 411 -26.00 -33.63 13.24
C GLU A 411 -27.38 -33.30 13.84
N GLU A 412 -27.73 -33.91 14.98
CA GLU A 412 -28.93 -33.58 15.74
C GLU A 412 -28.90 -32.17 16.34
N ALA A 413 -27.72 -31.69 16.75
CA ALA A 413 -27.52 -30.34 17.26
C ALA A 413 -27.54 -29.30 16.13
N ALA A 414 -27.10 -29.68 14.93
CA ALA A 414 -27.23 -28.86 13.72
C ALA A 414 -28.70 -28.66 13.32
N SER A 415 -29.53 -29.68 13.52
CA SER A 415 -30.98 -29.61 13.28
C SER A 415 -31.71 -28.74 14.31
N LYS A 416 -31.19 -28.65 15.54
CA LYS A 416 -31.70 -27.81 16.63
C LYS A 416 -31.12 -26.38 16.66
N GLU A 417 -30.20 -26.05 15.76
CA GLU A 417 -29.46 -24.78 15.71
C GLU A 417 -28.73 -24.41 17.02
N GLU A 418 -28.17 -25.38 17.74
CA GLU A 418 -27.34 -25.15 18.93
C GLU A 418 -25.84 -25.28 18.60
N PRO A 419 -25.17 -24.20 18.16
CA PRO A 419 -23.76 -24.25 17.81
C PRO A 419 -22.89 -24.37 19.07
N LYS A 420 -21.67 -24.89 18.89
CA LYS A 420 -20.62 -24.86 19.94
C LYS A 420 -20.39 -23.40 20.38
N PRO A 421 -20.21 -23.12 21.69
CA PRO A 421 -19.99 -21.77 22.21
C PRO A 421 -18.59 -21.25 21.86
N LEU A 422 -18.36 -21.00 20.57
CA LEU A 422 -17.20 -20.32 20.03
C LEU A 422 -17.49 -18.83 19.92
N PRO A 423 -16.45 -17.97 19.93
CA PRO A 423 -16.66 -16.54 19.79
C PRO A 423 -17.06 -16.23 18.35
N TYR A 424 -18.36 -16.11 18.09
CA TYR A 424 -18.88 -15.68 16.78
C TYR A 424 -18.92 -14.14 16.72
N PRO A 425 -18.53 -13.53 15.60
CA PRO A 425 -18.63 -12.09 15.43
C PRO A 425 -20.08 -11.67 15.23
N ASN A 426 -20.56 -10.71 16.02
CA ASN A 426 -21.85 -10.08 15.81
C ASN A 426 -21.70 -8.95 14.77
N LEU A 427 -22.51 -9.00 13.72
CA LEU A 427 -22.53 -8.00 12.65
C LEU A 427 -22.90 -6.60 13.18
N ASP A 428 -23.90 -6.49 14.05
CA ASP A 428 -24.36 -5.20 14.57
C ASP A 428 -23.25 -4.50 15.35
N THR A 429 -22.57 -5.23 16.23
CA THR A 429 -21.42 -4.71 16.98
C THR A 429 -20.27 -4.27 16.05
N PHE A 430 -20.03 -5.00 14.96
CA PHE A 430 -19.02 -4.63 14.00
C PHE A 430 -19.37 -3.33 13.27
N LEU A 431 -20.63 -3.19 12.86
CA LEU A 431 -21.13 -1.98 12.21
C LEU A 431 -21.11 -0.77 13.15
N ASP A 432 -21.46 -0.95 14.42
CA ASP A 432 -21.41 0.12 15.43
C ASP A 432 -19.97 0.59 15.67
N ASP A 433 -19.04 -0.34 15.85
CA ASP A 433 -17.61 -0.04 16.01
C ASP A 433 -17.05 0.66 14.75
N MET A 434 -17.47 0.23 13.56
CA MET A 434 -17.07 0.84 12.29
C MET A 434 -17.64 2.25 12.12
N ASN A 435 -18.93 2.45 12.40
CA ASN A 435 -19.57 3.76 12.32
C ASN A 435 -18.96 4.75 13.30
N PHE A 436 -18.57 4.30 14.50
CA PHE A 436 -17.83 5.10 15.45
C PHE A 436 -16.48 5.57 14.88
N LEU A 437 -15.69 4.67 14.27
CA LEU A 437 -14.42 5.04 13.66
C LEU A 437 -14.60 6.00 12.48
N LEU A 438 -15.62 5.79 11.64
CA LEU A 438 -15.92 6.68 10.53
C LEU A 438 -16.28 8.08 11.04
N ALA A 439 -17.15 8.15 12.05
CA ALA A 439 -17.51 9.42 12.70
C ALA A 439 -16.31 10.09 13.36
N LEU A 440 -15.37 9.33 13.93
CA LEU A 440 -14.15 9.86 14.53
C LEU A 440 -13.23 10.50 13.48
N ILE A 441 -13.02 9.84 12.34
CA ILE A 441 -12.17 10.35 11.27
C ILE A 441 -12.77 11.61 10.61
N ALA A 442 -14.09 11.66 10.52
CA ALA A 442 -14.83 12.79 9.95
C ALA A 442 -14.84 14.05 10.83
N ARG A 443 -14.50 13.95 12.11
CA ARG A 443 -14.47 15.11 13.02
C ARG A 443 -13.29 16.02 12.67
N GLY A 444 -13.60 17.28 12.34
CA GLY A 444 -12.60 18.31 12.01
C GLY A 444 -11.50 18.52 13.06
N PRO A 445 -11.81 18.58 14.38
CA PRO A 445 -10.79 18.71 15.42
C PRO A 445 -9.81 17.53 15.45
N VAL A 446 -10.32 16.31 15.24
CA VAL A 446 -9.50 15.08 15.19
C VAL A 446 -8.56 15.11 14.00
N LYS A 447 -9.06 15.41 12.79
CA LYS A 447 -8.21 15.52 11.57
C LYS A 447 -7.13 16.59 11.75
N THR A 448 -7.49 17.75 12.30
CA THR A 448 -6.56 18.87 12.49
C THR A 448 -5.48 18.55 13.52
N TYR A 449 -5.87 18.03 14.68
CA TYR A 449 -4.93 17.68 15.76
C TYR A 449 -3.97 16.57 15.32
N THR A 450 -4.49 15.47 14.78
CA THR A 450 -3.68 14.32 14.34
C THR A 450 -2.70 14.70 13.23
N HIS A 451 -3.13 15.49 12.24
CA HIS A 451 -2.25 15.98 11.17
C HIS A 451 -1.12 16.87 11.71
N ARG A 452 -1.42 17.81 12.61
CA ARG A 452 -0.38 18.64 13.25
C ARG A 452 0.58 17.80 14.09
N ARG A 453 0.06 16.81 14.81
CA ARG A 453 0.86 15.90 15.64
C ARG A 453 1.79 15.02 14.80
N LEU A 454 1.33 14.50 13.67
CA LEU A 454 2.16 13.73 12.74
C LEU A 454 3.27 14.59 12.13
N LYS A 455 2.96 15.83 11.72
CA LYS A 455 3.97 16.79 11.26
C LYS A 455 5.01 17.08 12.34
N PHE A 456 4.57 17.30 13.57
CA PHE A 456 5.44 17.48 14.72
C PHE A 456 6.37 16.28 14.95
N LEU A 457 5.84 15.06 14.92
CA LEU A 457 6.63 13.82 15.05
C LEU A 457 7.67 13.68 13.94
N SER A 458 7.30 14.02 12.70
CA SER A 458 8.23 14.03 11.56
C SER A 458 9.36 15.05 11.76
N SER A 459 9.03 16.29 12.11
CA SER A 459 10.02 17.33 12.42
C SER A 459 10.91 16.95 13.61
N LYS A 460 10.34 16.36 14.67
CA LYS A 460 11.09 15.89 15.84
C LYS A 460 12.11 14.81 15.45
N PHE A 461 11.77 13.92 14.53
CA PHE A 461 12.71 12.91 14.03
C PHE A 461 13.82 13.53 13.18
N GLN A 462 13.52 14.53 12.34
CA GLN A 462 14.53 15.26 11.58
C GLN A 462 15.54 15.95 12.49
N VAL A 463 15.09 16.61 13.57
CA VAL A 463 15.99 17.22 14.55
C VAL A 463 16.84 16.16 15.25
N HIS A 464 16.26 15.01 15.64
CA HIS A 464 17.03 13.89 16.20
C HIS A 464 18.13 13.43 15.24
N GLN A 465 17.82 13.28 13.95
CA GLN A 465 18.82 12.93 12.94
C GLN A 465 19.95 13.97 12.87
N MET A 466 19.62 15.27 12.82
CA MET A 466 20.63 16.33 12.76
C MET A 466 21.58 16.34 13.96
N LEU A 467 21.10 15.96 15.15
CA LEU A 467 21.91 15.96 16.37
C LEU A 467 22.70 14.65 16.58
N ASN A 468 22.10 13.51 16.26
CA ASN A 468 22.60 12.20 16.69
C ASN A 468 23.11 11.30 15.53
N GLU A 469 23.07 11.75 14.27
CA GLU A 469 23.52 10.96 13.12
C GLU A 469 24.96 10.45 13.27
N MET A 470 25.88 11.31 13.74
CA MET A 470 27.29 10.93 13.90
C MET A 470 27.49 9.88 14.98
N ASP A 471 26.72 9.94 16.07
CA ASP A 471 26.78 8.97 17.16
C ASP A 471 26.14 7.63 16.77
N GLU A 472 25.01 7.66 16.06
CA GLU A 472 24.42 6.46 15.45
C GLU A 472 25.40 5.80 14.46
N LEU A 473 26.08 6.59 13.63
CA LEU A 473 27.09 6.10 12.69
C LEU A 473 28.32 5.53 13.40
N LYS A 474 28.74 6.14 14.52
CA LYS A 474 29.83 5.63 15.37
C LYS A 474 29.46 4.28 15.99
N GLU A 475 28.22 4.13 16.46
CA GLU A 475 27.70 2.88 16.99
C GLU A 475 27.67 1.78 15.93
N LEU A 476 27.25 2.10 14.70
CA LEU A 476 27.28 1.15 13.57
C LEU A 476 28.71 0.74 13.21
N LYS A 477 29.64 1.70 13.17
CA LYS A 477 31.07 1.44 12.89
C LYS A 477 31.74 0.56 13.95
N SER A 478 31.21 0.52 15.18
CA SER A 478 31.69 -0.39 16.22
C SER A 478 31.42 -1.88 15.90
N ASN A 479 30.53 -2.16 14.94
CA ASN A 479 30.16 -3.50 14.49
C ASN A 479 30.60 -3.78 13.04
N PRO A 480 31.92 -3.88 12.75
CA PRO A 480 32.45 -3.97 11.39
C PRO A 480 32.04 -5.24 10.63
N HIS A 481 31.57 -6.28 11.31
CA HIS A 481 31.17 -7.55 10.70
C HIS A 481 29.78 -7.48 10.03
N ARG A 482 28.99 -6.41 10.24
CA ARG A 482 27.68 -6.20 9.62
C ARG A 482 27.67 -4.89 8.82
N ASP A 483 27.36 -5.03 7.55
CA ASP A 483 27.09 -3.93 6.62
C ASP A 483 25.71 -4.16 5.97
N PHE A 484 25.20 -3.21 5.19
CA PHE A 484 23.92 -3.25 4.47
C PHE A 484 23.64 -4.60 3.80
N TYR A 485 24.65 -5.19 3.16
CA TYR A 485 24.57 -6.49 2.47
C TYR A 485 24.46 -7.69 3.41
N ASN A 486 25.03 -7.57 4.61
CA ASN A 486 24.95 -8.62 5.62
C ASN A 486 23.68 -8.50 6.46
N CYS A 487 22.86 -7.45 6.29
CA CYS A 487 21.58 -7.26 7.00
C CYS A 487 20.45 -7.99 6.28
N ARG A 488 19.68 -8.78 7.03
CA ARG A 488 18.58 -9.57 6.48
C ARG A 488 17.40 -8.67 6.19
N LYS A 489 17.06 -8.52 4.92
CA LYS A 489 15.88 -7.79 4.47
C LYS A 489 14.89 -8.77 3.85
N GLY A 490 13.62 -8.64 4.21
CA GLY A 490 12.57 -9.24 3.37
C GLY A 490 12.55 -8.48 2.06
N ARG A 491 12.79 -9.17 0.93
CA ARG A 491 12.55 -8.57 -0.39
C ARG A 491 11.04 -8.42 -0.55
N GLN A 492 10.55 -7.19 -0.47
CA GLN A 492 9.18 -6.85 -0.85
C GLN A 492 9.21 -6.46 -2.33
N THR A 493 8.97 -7.42 -3.21
CA THR A 493 8.65 -7.10 -4.61
C THR A 493 7.14 -7.00 -4.69
N PHE A 494 6.63 -5.79 -4.46
CA PHE A 494 5.23 -5.48 -4.65
C PHE A 494 4.99 -5.09 -6.11
N GLN A 495 4.03 -5.75 -6.75
CA GLN A 495 3.49 -5.33 -8.05
C GLN A 495 2.00 -5.64 -8.05
N ARG A 496 1.18 -4.66 -8.48
CA ARG A 496 -0.26 -4.81 -8.63
C ARG A 496 -0.63 -6.11 -9.34
N PHE A 497 -1.59 -6.85 -8.77
CA PHE A 497 -2.06 -8.13 -9.30
C PHE A 497 -2.63 -8.02 -10.73
N ASP A 498 -3.23 -6.87 -11.03
CA ASP A 498 -3.74 -6.45 -12.34
C ASP A 498 -2.60 -6.25 -13.35
N LYS A 499 -1.52 -5.54 -12.99
CA LYS A 499 -0.31 -5.41 -13.83
C LYS A 499 0.50 -6.70 -13.96
N PHE A 500 0.35 -7.64 -13.01
CA PHE A 500 1.05 -8.92 -13.06
C PHE A 500 0.69 -9.73 -14.30
N ASN A 501 -0.59 -9.76 -14.68
CA ASN A 501 -1.04 -10.51 -15.86
C ASN A 501 -0.47 -9.95 -17.15
N ASP A 502 -0.37 -8.62 -17.26
CA ASP A 502 0.11 -7.94 -18.47
C ASP A 502 1.64 -7.96 -18.58
N LYS A 503 2.34 -7.88 -17.44
CA LYS A 503 3.81 -7.83 -17.39
C LYS A 503 4.49 -9.18 -17.65
N TYR A 504 3.85 -10.28 -17.24
CA TYR A 504 4.39 -11.64 -17.39
C TYR A 504 3.68 -12.43 -18.49
N ASN A 505 3.15 -11.74 -19.51
CA ASN A 505 2.64 -12.36 -20.71
C ASN A 505 3.76 -12.43 -21.76
N PRO A 506 4.54 -13.54 -21.83
CA PRO A 506 5.59 -13.64 -22.83
C PRO A 506 4.95 -13.55 -24.22
N VAL A 507 5.31 -12.52 -24.99
CA VAL A 507 4.87 -12.33 -26.39
C VAL A 507 3.36 -12.06 -26.55
N GLY A 508 2.64 -11.75 -25.45
CA GLY A 508 1.20 -11.47 -25.51
C GLY A 508 0.30 -12.72 -25.60
N ALA A 509 0.86 -13.93 -25.56
CA ALA A 509 0.12 -15.20 -25.63
C ALA A 509 -0.24 -15.74 -24.24
N SER A 510 -1.52 -15.68 -23.86
CA SER A 510 -2.03 -16.16 -22.56
C SER A 510 -1.81 -17.66 -22.32
N GLU A 511 -1.63 -18.44 -23.38
CA GLU A 511 -1.43 -19.90 -23.31
C GLU A 511 -0.09 -20.28 -22.66
N LEU A 512 0.99 -19.55 -22.96
CA LEU A 512 2.31 -19.82 -22.36
C LEU A 512 2.30 -19.52 -20.87
N ARG A 513 1.62 -18.43 -20.48
CA ARG A 513 1.42 -18.10 -19.07
C ARG A 513 0.69 -19.23 -18.34
N ASP A 514 -0.34 -19.80 -18.95
CA ASP A 514 -1.11 -20.88 -18.35
C ASP A 514 -0.29 -22.18 -18.20
N ILE A 515 0.65 -22.44 -19.12
CA ILE A 515 1.54 -23.60 -19.04
C ILE A 515 2.64 -23.41 -17.97
N TYR A 516 3.26 -22.23 -17.89
CA TYR A 516 4.43 -22.02 -17.02
C TYR A 516 4.10 -21.48 -15.62
N LEU A 517 3.04 -20.70 -15.46
CA LEU A 517 2.79 -19.90 -14.24
C LEU A 517 1.51 -20.28 -13.49
N LYS A 518 0.76 -21.28 -13.95
CA LYS A 518 -0.42 -21.81 -13.23
C LYS A 518 -0.14 -23.18 -12.59
N THR A 519 -0.78 -23.40 -11.44
CA THR A 519 -0.76 -24.67 -10.70
C THR A 519 -1.71 -25.70 -11.32
N ASP A 520 -2.88 -25.26 -11.81
CA ASP A 520 -3.88 -26.10 -12.47
C ASP A 520 -3.77 -25.90 -14.00
N ASN A 521 -3.05 -26.81 -14.65
CA ASN A 521 -2.87 -26.84 -16.10
C ASN A 521 -2.88 -28.29 -16.63
N TYR A 522 -2.76 -28.48 -17.95
CA TYR A 522 -2.77 -29.81 -18.57
C TYR A 522 -1.66 -30.75 -18.06
N ILE A 523 -0.54 -30.20 -17.59
CA ILE A 523 0.63 -30.92 -17.07
C ILE A 523 0.64 -30.89 -15.52
N ASN A 524 -0.49 -30.56 -14.88
CA ASN A 524 -0.62 -30.44 -13.43
C ASN A 524 0.47 -29.55 -12.78
N GLY A 525 0.85 -28.45 -13.42
CA GLY A 525 1.73 -27.42 -12.85
C GLY A 525 3.20 -27.84 -12.65
N GLU A 526 3.70 -28.84 -13.38
CA GLU A 526 5.08 -29.34 -13.23
C GLU A 526 6.16 -28.28 -13.52
N TYR A 527 5.98 -27.49 -14.59
CA TYR A 527 6.90 -26.40 -14.91
C TYR A 527 6.93 -25.33 -13.82
N PHE A 528 5.76 -24.93 -13.34
CA PHE A 528 5.66 -23.95 -12.26
C PHE A 528 6.36 -24.48 -10.99
N ALA A 529 6.17 -25.75 -10.64
CA ALA A 529 6.84 -26.38 -9.52
C ALA A 529 8.37 -26.41 -9.69
N THR A 530 8.86 -26.68 -10.91
CA THR A 530 10.29 -26.68 -11.21
C THR A 530 10.91 -25.30 -11.02
N ILE A 531 10.26 -24.24 -11.52
CA ILE A 531 10.69 -22.85 -11.32
C ILE A 531 10.75 -22.51 -9.83
N ILE A 532 9.72 -22.89 -9.06
CA ILE A 532 9.68 -22.62 -7.61
C ILE A 532 10.80 -23.38 -6.86
N LYS A 533 11.16 -24.59 -7.30
CA LYS A 533 12.28 -25.33 -6.70
C LYS A 533 13.63 -24.68 -6.99
N GLU A 534 13.84 -24.19 -8.20
CA GLU A 534 15.05 -23.47 -8.59
C GLU A 534 15.19 -22.18 -7.78
N VAL A 535 14.13 -21.37 -7.71
CA VAL A 535 14.07 -20.18 -6.84
C VAL A 535 14.28 -20.57 -5.38
N GLY A 536 13.73 -21.70 -4.95
CA GLY A 536 13.92 -22.24 -3.61
C GLY A 536 15.38 -22.59 -3.31
N ALA A 537 16.11 -23.16 -4.27
CA ALA A 537 17.53 -23.46 -4.17
C ALA A 537 18.37 -22.17 -4.07
N ASP A 538 18.09 -21.21 -4.95
CA ASP A 538 18.73 -19.88 -4.92
C ASP A 538 18.49 -19.17 -3.58
N LEU A 539 17.30 -19.30 -2.99
CA LEU A 539 16.98 -18.71 -1.68
C LEU A 539 17.71 -19.39 -0.52
N VAL A 540 17.99 -20.70 -0.63
CA VAL A 540 18.82 -21.41 0.35
C VAL A 540 20.26 -20.97 0.23
N ASP A 541 20.77 -20.83 -1.00
CA ASP A 541 22.13 -20.36 -1.30
C ASP A 541 22.33 -18.91 -0.86
N ALA A 542 21.33 -18.07 -1.06
CA ALA A 542 21.34 -16.67 -0.66
C ALA A 542 21.38 -16.46 0.87
N LYS A 543 21.22 -17.51 1.72
CA LYS A 543 21.32 -17.60 3.20
C LYS A 543 20.59 -16.56 4.08
N TYR A 544 20.20 -15.42 3.51
CA TYR A 544 19.79 -14.19 4.14
C TYR A 544 18.46 -13.67 3.59
N GLN A 545 17.92 -14.30 2.54
CA GLN A 545 16.65 -13.95 1.92
C GLN A 545 15.59 -14.98 2.27
N HIS A 546 14.43 -14.47 2.68
CA HIS A 546 13.23 -15.26 2.94
C HIS A 546 12.09 -14.68 2.11
N THR A 547 11.17 -15.54 1.70
CA THR A 547 10.08 -15.14 0.82
C THR A 547 8.75 -15.72 1.31
N GLU A 548 7.70 -14.94 1.11
CA GLU A 548 6.33 -15.35 1.40
C GLU A 548 5.51 -15.26 0.11
N PRO A 549 5.69 -16.21 -0.83
CA PRO A 549 4.90 -16.25 -2.05
C PRO A 549 3.41 -16.42 -1.74
N ARG A 550 2.61 -15.79 -2.61
CA ARG A 550 1.15 -15.82 -2.55
C ARG A 550 0.60 -16.79 -3.58
N LEU A 551 -0.27 -17.69 -3.12
CA LEU A 551 -1.02 -18.60 -3.99
C LEU A 551 -2.47 -18.16 -4.02
N SER A 552 -3.01 -17.97 -5.23
CA SER A 552 -4.38 -17.53 -5.39
C SER A 552 -5.38 -18.67 -5.27
N ILE A 553 -6.43 -18.46 -4.49
CA ILE A 553 -7.63 -19.31 -4.44
C ILE A 553 -8.81 -18.41 -4.79
N TYR A 554 -9.59 -18.85 -5.77
CA TYR A 554 -10.63 -18.03 -6.37
C TYR A 554 -12.01 -18.33 -5.78
N GLY A 555 -12.23 -19.54 -5.26
CA GLY A 555 -13.50 -19.94 -4.69
C GLY A 555 -14.56 -20.27 -5.73
N ARG A 556 -14.17 -20.69 -6.94
CA ARG A 556 -15.10 -21.17 -7.99
C ARG A 556 -15.65 -22.56 -7.65
N SER A 557 -14.80 -23.44 -7.14
CA SER A 557 -15.16 -24.80 -6.72
C SER A 557 -14.43 -25.21 -5.44
N PRO A 558 -15.02 -26.10 -4.61
CA PRO A 558 -14.36 -26.61 -3.41
C PRO A 558 -13.10 -27.43 -3.72
N ASP A 559 -13.03 -28.02 -4.92
CA ASP A 559 -11.90 -28.86 -5.37
C ASP A 559 -10.59 -28.07 -5.60
N GLU A 560 -10.63 -26.73 -5.59
CA GLU A 560 -9.44 -25.88 -5.74
C GLU A 560 -8.39 -26.19 -4.66
N TRP A 561 -8.84 -26.39 -3.42
CA TRP A 561 -7.94 -26.72 -2.30
C TRP A 561 -7.31 -28.10 -2.47
N SER A 562 -8.09 -29.08 -2.92
CA SER A 562 -7.62 -30.44 -3.17
C SER A 562 -6.57 -30.45 -4.29
N LYS A 563 -6.84 -29.77 -5.42
CA LYS A 563 -5.89 -29.64 -6.52
C LYS A 563 -4.60 -28.96 -6.10
N LEU A 564 -4.70 -27.85 -5.34
CA LEU A 564 -3.53 -27.09 -4.90
C LEU A 564 -2.67 -27.89 -3.90
N SER A 565 -3.30 -28.59 -2.96
CA SER A 565 -2.60 -29.40 -1.98
C SER A 565 -1.95 -30.64 -2.61
N THR A 566 -2.64 -31.34 -3.51
CA THR A 566 -2.04 -32.44 -4.28
C THR A 566 -0.89 -31.96 -5.16
N TRP A 567 -0.99 -30.79 -5.80
CA TRP A 567 0.12 -30.19 -6.54
C TRP A 567 1.34 -29.95 -5.64
N PHE A 568 1.12 -29.42 -4.44
CA PHE A 568 2.17 -29.13 -3.46
C PHE A 568 2.90 -30.40 -2.98
N VAL A 569 2.13 -31.44 -2.63
CA VAL A 569 2.66 -32.72 -2.12
C VAL A 569 3.31 -33.54 -3.22
N ARG A 570 2.63 -33.71 -4.37
CA ARG A 570 3.14 -34.49 -5.51
C ARG A 570 4.47 -33.96 -6.03
N ASN A 571 4.62 -32.64 -6.06
CA ASN A 571 5.85 -32.02 -6.52
C ASN A 571 6.88 -31.84 -5.40
N HIS A 572 6.62 -32.24 -4.16
CA HIS A 572 7.53 -32.06 -3.02
C HIS A 572 8.08 -30.64 -2.89
N ILE A 573 7.18 -29.64 -2.92
CA ILE A 573 7.58 -28.24 -2.86
C ILE A 573 7.84 -27.86 -1.40
N TYR A 574 9.11 -27.85 -1.00
CA TYR A 574 9.50 -27.42 0.35
C TYR A 574 10.82 -26.65 0.33
N CYS A 575 10.83 -25.48 0.95
CA CYS A 575 12.04 -24.73 1.26
C CYS A 575 11.92 -24.13 2.67
N PRO A 576 12.93 -24.27 3.55
CA PRO A 576 12.90 -23.70 4.90
C PRO A 576 12.72 -22.17 4.91
N ASN A 577 13.26 -21.49 3.90
CA ASN A 577 13.22 -20.03 3.81
C ASN A 577 11.94 -19.49 3.16
N MET A 578 11.02 -20.37 2.77
CA MET A 578 9.80 -20.04 2.03
C MET A 578 8.55 -20.47 2.81
N THR A 579 7.63 -19.53 2.99
CA THR A 579 6.32 -19.80 3.60
C THR A 579 5.20 -19.33 2.69
N TRP A 580 4.01 -19.92 2.77
CA TRP A 580 2.95 -19.61 1.82
C TRP A 580 1.86 -18.75 2.44
N MET A 581 1.30 -17.86 1.64
CA MET A 581 0.11 -17.08 1.97
C MET A 581 -0.96 -17.35 0.92
N ILE A 582 -2.21 -17.49 1.37
CA ILE A 582 -3.35 -17.70 0.48
C ILE A 582 -3.96 -16.35 0.14
N GLN A 583 -4.03 -16.06 -1.15
CA GLN A 583 -4.55 -14.82 -1.70
C GLN A 583 -5.93 -15.10 -2.31
N VAL A 584 -6.94 -14.32 -1.92
CA VAL A 584 -8.31 -14.43 -2.41
C VAL A 584 -8.65 -13.18 -3.21
N PRO A 585 -8.71 -13.27 -4.54
CA PRO A 585 -9.12 -12.14 -5.38
C PRO A 585 -10.62 -11.84 -5.25
N ARG A 586 -10.98 -10.57 -5.07
CA ARG A 586 -12.38 -10.10 -4.91
C ARG A 586 -13.06 -9.93 -6.27
N ILE A 587 -13.06 -10.95 -7.12
CA ILE A 587 -13.55 -10.89 -8.51
C ILE A 587 -14.93 -11.55 -8.70
N TYR A 588 -15.82 -11.42 -7.71
CA TYR A 588 -17.14 -12.05 -7.76
C TYR A 588 -18.00 -11.57 -8.93
N ASP A 589 -17.87 -10.31 -9.34
CA ASP A 589 -18.51 -9.74 -10.52
C ASP A 589 -18.17 -10.50 -11.81
N VAL A 590 -16.91 -10.93 -11.97
CA VAL A 590 -16.45 -11.73 -13.11
C VAL A 590 -17.04 -13.14 -13.05
N PHE A 591 -17.13 -13.75 -11.87
CA PHE A 591 -17.76 -15.07 -11.74
C PHE A 591 -19.27 -15.04 -11.94
N ARG A 592 -19.90 -13.93 -11.57
CA ARG A 592 -21.33 -13.73 -11.75
C ARG A 592 -21.69 -13.46 -13.22
N SER A 593 -20.92 -12.62 -13.91
CA SER A 593 -21.12 -12.38 -15.35
C SER A 593 -20.97 -13.65 -16.19
N LYS A 594 -20.11 -14.59 -15.76
CA LYS A 594 -19.94 -15.91 -16.37
C LYS A 594 -20.89 -17.00 -15.82
N ASN A 595 -21.79 -16.65 -14.89
CA ASN A 595 -22.71 -17.57 -14.22
C ASN A 595 -22.05 -18.80 -13.54
N PHE A 596 -20.80 -18.68 -13.08
CA PHE A 596 -20.13 -19.77 -12.36
C PHE A 596 -20.64 -19.95 -10.93
N LEU A 597 -21.13 -18.88 -10.30
CA LEU A 597 -21.58 -18.89 -8.91
C LEU A 597 -23.02 -18.35 -8.80
N PRO A 598 -23.89 -18.98 -7.98
CA PRO A 598 -25.28 -18.55 -7.82
C PRO A 598 -25.42 -17.30 -6.93
N HIS A 599 -24.64 -17.22 -5.85
CA HIS A 599 -24.64 -16.11 -4.89
C HIS A 599 -23.27 -16.02 -4.19
N PHE A 600 -22.99 -14.89 -3.54
CA PHE A 600 -21.71 -14.65 -2.86
C PHE A 600 -21.40 -15.68 -1.77
N GLY A 601 -22.41 -16.14 -1.02
CA GLY A 601 -22.25 -17.16 0.01
C GLY A 601 -21.61 -18.45 -0.49
N LYS A 602 -21.83 -18.84 -1.76
CA LYS A 602 -21.21 -20.05 -2.33
C LYS A 602 -19.71 -19.87 -2.55
N MET A 603 -19.28 -18.65 -2.88
CA MET A 603 -17.85 -18.31 -2.96
C MET A 603 -17.17 -18.51 -1.61
N LEU A 604 -17.77 -17.98 -0.54
CA LEU A 604 -17.25 -18.13 0.83
C LEU A 604 -17.25 -19.60 1.27
N GLU A 605 -18.29 -20.36 0.93
CA GLU A 605 -18.40 -21.79 1.21
C GLU A 605 -17.24 -22.55 0.56
N ASN A 606 -16.96 -22.31 -0.73
CA ASN A 606 -15.86 -22.95 -1.46
C ASN A 606 -14.48 -22.60 -0.90
N ILE A 607 -14.32 -21.40 -0.31
CA ILE A 607 -13.06 -20.96 0.29
C ILE A 607 -12.86 -21.60 1.68
N PHE A 608 -13.88 -21.56 2.54
CA PHE A 608 -13.71 -21.90 3.95
C PHE A 608 -14.08 -23.34 4.30
N MET A 609 -15.14 -23.92 3.71
CA MET A 609 -15.61 -25.26 4.07
C MET A 609 -14.50 -26.33 3.97
N PRO A 610 -13.73 -26.43 2.86
CA PRO A 610 -12.67 -27.44 2.76
C PRO A 610 -11.60 -27.30 3.84
N VAL A 611 -11.31 -26.07 4.28
CA VAL A 611 -10.32 -25.80 5.33
C VAL A 611 -10.85 -26.20 6.71
N PHE A 612 -12.14 -25.99 6.97
CA PHE A 612 -12.79 -26.46 8.20
C PHE A 612 -12.88 -28.00 8.23
N GLU A 613 -13.25 -28.63 7.11
CA GLU A 613 -13.32 -30.09 6.97
C GLU A 613 -11.96 -30.73 7.21
N ALA A 614 -10.89 -30.22 6.58
CA ALA A 614 -9.52 -30.68 6.81
C ALA A 614 -9.01 -30.37 8.24
N THR A 615 -9.62 -29.40 8.93
CA THR A 615 -9.33 -29.11 10.33
C THR A 615 -10.06 -30.05 11.27
N ILE A 616 -11.26 -30.55 10.94
CA ILE A 616 -12.04 -31.50 11.75
C ILE A 616 -11.56 -32.93 11.52
N ASN A 617 -11.42 -33.32 10.26
CA ASN A 617 -10.99 -34.64 9.84
C ASN A 617 -9.73 -34.55 8.95
N PRO A 618 -8.53 -34.44 9.55
CA PRO A 618 -7.29 -34.42 8.81
C PRO A 618 -7.00 -35.71 8.03
N GLN A 619 -7.55 -36.86 8.46
CA GLN A 619 -7.33 -38.15 7.81
C GLN A 619 -8.06 -38.28 6.47
N ALA A 620 -9.21 -37.62 6.30
CA ALA A 620 -9.92 -37.59 5.02
C ALA A 620 -9.21 -36.72 3.97
N HIS A 621 -8.46 -35.70 4.40
CA HIS A 621 -7.76 -34.76 3.52
C HIS A 621 -6.28 -34.60 3.92
N PRO A 622 -5.46 -35.66 3.80
CA PRO A 622 -4.08 -35.65 4.30
C PRO A 622 -3.21 -34.60 3.62
N ASP A 623 -3.29 -34.49 2.29
CA ASP A 623 -2.51 -33.52 1.50
C ASP A 623 -2.82 -32.08 1.92
N LEU A 624 -4.10 -31.77 2.11
CA LEU A 624 -4.55 -30.44 2.50
C LEU A 624 -4.10 -30.12 3.93
N SER A 625 -4.19 -31.06 4.86
CA SER A 625 -3.70 -30.86 6.23
C SER A 625 -2.19 -30.63 6.29
N VAL A 626 -1.39 -31.30 5.44
CA VAL A 626 0.05 -31.03 5.32
C VAL A 626 0.28 -29.63 4.75
N PHE A 627 -0.39 -29.28 3.66
CA PHE A 627 -0.27 -27.96 3.04
C PHE A 627 -0.63 -26.81 4.01
N LEU A 628 -1.71 -26.97 4.79
CA LEU A 628 -2.15 -25.98 5.78
C LEU A 628 -1.12 -25.73 6.89
N LYS A 629 -0.20 -26.66 7.18
CA LYS A 629 0.89 -26.42 8.15
C LYS A 629 1.93 -25.40 7.64
N HIS A 630 2.07 -25.28 6.31
CA HIS A 630 3.01 -24.37 5.65
C HIS A 630 2.41 -23.00 5.31
N ILE A 631 1.09 -22.85 5.51
CA ILE A 631 0.39 -21.58 5.30
C ILE A 631 0.45 -20.71 6.56
N THR A 632 0.75 -19.43 6.37
CA THR A 632 0.87 -18.43 7.47
C THR A 632 -0.40 -17.60 7.64
N GLY A 633 -1.18 -17.39 6.59
CA GLY A 633 -2.32 -16.49 6.63
C GLY A 633 -3.08 -16.36 5.31
N PHE A 634 -4.16 -15.58 5.40
CA PHE A 634 -5.04 -15.21 4.29
C PHE A 634 -4.88 -13.75 3.94
N ASP A 635 -5.04 -13.48 2.66
CA ASP A 635 -4.90 -12.20 2.02
C ASP A 635 -6.06 -11.99 1.06
N SER A 636 -6.57 -10.77 0.98
CA SER A 636 -7.71 -10.38 0.15
C SER A 636 -7.26 -9.28 -0.79
N VAL A 637 -7.41 -9.49 -2.11
CA VAL A 637 -6.82 -8.61 -3.14
C VAL A 637 -7.85 -8.20 -4.18
N ASP A 638 -7.73 -7.00 -4.71
CA ASP A 638 -8.44 -6.52 -5.89
C ASP A 638 -7.81 -5.22 -6.36
N ASP A 639 -8.25 -4.74 -7.51
CA ASP A 639 -8.02 -3.37 -7.96
C ASP A 639 -8.76 -2.39 -7.03
N GLU A 640 -8.03 -1.80 -6.09
CA GLU A 640 -8.60 -0.88 -5.10
C GLU A 640 -9.13 0.43 -5.69
N SER A 641 -8.79 0.75 -6.95
CA SER A 641 -9.30 1.93 -7.65
C SER A 641 -10.77 1.80 -8.06
N LYS A 642 -11.31 0.57 -8.11
CA LYS A 642 -12.72 0.32 -8.42
C LYS A 642 -13.61 0.67 -7.23
N HIS A 643 -14.47 1.67 -7.42
CA HIS A 643 -15.34 2.15 -6.36
C HIS A 643 -16.56 1.24 -6.17
N SER A 644 -16.66 0.60 -5.01
CA SER A 644 -17.89 -0.09 -4.59
C SER A 644 -18.88 0.93 -4.03
N GLY A 645 -19.75 1.49 -4.87
CA GLY A 645 -20.73 2.52 -4.44
C GLY A 645 -21.85 2.04 -3.50
N HIS A 646 -21.59 1.14 -2.54
CA HIS A 646 -22.52 0.70 -1.50
C HIS A 646 -21.79 0.56 -0.15
N MET A 647 -22.17 1.35 0.85
CA MET A 647 -21.65 1.24 2.21
C MET A 647 -22.18 -0.01 2.91
N PHE A 648 -21.30 -0.74 3.58
CA PHE A 648 -21.74 -1.88 4.39
C PHE A 648 -22.56 -1.38 5.58
N SER A 649 -23.83 -1.75 5.62
CA SER A 649 -24.77 -1.36 6.67
C SER A 649 -25.59 -2.57 7.15
N SER A 650 -26.36 -2.39 8.23
CA SER A 650 -27.23 -3.44 8.77
C SER A 650 -28.36 -3.85 7.81
N LYS A 651 -28.61 -3.05 6.76
CA LYS A 651 -29.59 -3.33 5.70
C LYS A 651 -28.97 -4.04 4.50
N SER A 652 -27.65 -4.30 4.53
CA SER A 652 -26.99 -5.01 3.44
C SER A 652 -27.53 -6.43 3.33
N PRO A 653 -27.75 -6.96 2.12
CA PRO A 653 -28.25 -8.31 1.96
C PRO A 653 -27.22 -9.33 2.47
N LYS A 654 -27.73 -10.46 2.97
CA LYS A 654 -26.90 -11.54 3.47
C LYS A 654 -26.13 -12.21 2.32
N PRO A 655 -25.01 -12.91 2.59
CA PRO A 655 -24.20 -13.52 1.54
C PRO A 655 -24.97 -14.50 0.64
N GLN A 656 -25.95 -15.23 1.19
CA GLN A 656 -26.82 -16.12 0.42
C GLN A 656 -27.83 -15.37 -0.47
N GLU A 657 -28.22 -14.17 -0.06
CA GLU A 657 -29.18 -13.33 -0.78
C GLU A 657 -28.49 -12.42 -1.81
N TRP A 658 -27.17 -12.25 -1.71
CA TRP A 658 -26.37 -11.44 -2.63
C TRP A 658 -26.24 -12.11 -4.00
N THR A 659 -27.25 -11.87 -4.84
CA THR A 659 -27.37 -12.37 -6.22
C THR A 659 -27.08 -11.30 -7.28
N MET A 660 -26.83 -10.06 -6.84
CA MET A 660 -26.55 -8.90 -7.70
C MET A 660 -25.27 -9.12 -8.51
N ALA A 661 -25.24 -8.58 -9.74
CA ALA A 661 -24.06 -8.61 -10.61
C ALA A 661 -22.91 -7.71 -10.11
N LYS A 662 -23.23 -6.71 -9.27
CA LYS A 662 -22.25 -5.81 -8.68
C LYS A 662 -21.44 -6.54 -7.60
N ASN A 663 -20.13 -6.28 -7.59
CA ASN A 663 -19.22 -6.80 -6.57
C ASN A 663 -19.60 -6.25 -5.17
N PRO A 664 -19.59 -7.08 -4.10
CA PRO A 664 -19.71 -6.58 -2.73
C PRO A 664 -18.60 -5.58 -2.39
N SER A 665 -18.85 -4.72 -1.40
CA SER A 665 -17.85 -3.73 -0.96
C SER A 665 -16.68 -4.39 -0.25
N TYR A 666 -15.52 -3.72 -0.24
CA TYR A 666 -14.32 -4.22 0.46
C TYR A 666 -14.61 -4.57 1.92
N THR A 667 -15.33 -3.71 2.63
CA THR A 667 -15.71 -3.94 4.03
C THR A 667 -16.54 -5.21 4.19
N TYR A 668 -17.44 -5.48 3.25
CA TYR A 668 -18.25 -6.71 3.24
C TYR A 668 -17.36 -7.95 3.13
N TYR A 669 -16.44 -7.96 2.15
CA TYR A 669 -15.46 -9.05 2.00
C TYR A 669 -14.61 -9.23 3.26
N ALA A 670 -14.01 -8.15 3.75
CA ALA A 670 -13.11 -8.19 4.89
C ALA A 670 -13.83 -8.71 6.16
N TYR A 671 -15.08 -8.31 6.41
CA TYR A 671 -15.87 -8.78 7.54
C TYR A 671 -16.09 -10.30 7.48
N TYR A 672 -16.61 -10.84 6.38
CA TYR A 672 -16.89 -12.28 6.27
C TYR A 672 -15.62 -13.12 6.22
N MET A 673 -14.54 -12.61 5.61
CA MET A 673 -13.23 -13.26 5.65
C MET A 673 -12.69 -13.32 7.08
N TYR A 674 -12.67 -12.19 7.78
CA TYR A 674 -12.25 -12.11 9.18
C TYR A 674 -13.10 -13.01 10.08
N ALA A 675 -14.42 -13.01 9.91
CA ALA A 675 -15.35 -13.80 10.72
C ALA A 675 -15.07 -15.30 10.63
N ASN A 676 -14.89 -15.82 9.41
CA ASN A 676 -14.59 -17.22 9.21
C ASN A 676 -13.18 -17.58 9.71
N ILE A 677 -12.18 -16.72 9.52
CA ILE A 677 -10.82 -16.94 10.05
C ILE A 677 -10.83 -16.95 11.58
N MET A 678 -11.62 -16.08 12.22
CA MET A 678 -11.75 -16.02 13.67
C MET A 678 -12.27 -17.35 14.26
N VAL A 679 -13.35 -17.87 13.70
CA VAL A 679 -13.92 -19.16 14.12
C VAL A 679 -12.95 -20.30 13.83
N LEU A 680 -12.33 -20.30 12.66
CA LEU A 680 -11.33 -21.29 12.25
C LEU A 680 -10.12 -21.32 13.19
N ASN A 681 -9.58 -20.15 13.54
CA ASN A 681 -8.45 -20.03 14.44
C ASN A 681 -8.80 -20.51 15.85
N SER A 682 -10.02 -20.27 16.30
CA SER A 682 -10.50 -20.75 17.61
C SER A 682 -10.51 -22.28 17.64
N LEU A 683 -11.05 -22.93 16.59
CA LEU A 683 -11.04 -24.38 16.46
C LEU A 683 -9.61 -24.94 16.34
N ARG A 684 -8.78 -24.36 15.47
CA ARG A 684 -7.40 -24.83 15.25
C ARG A 684 -6.56 -24.70 16.51
N LYS A 685 -6.77 -23.66 17.30
CA LYS A 685 -6.09 -23.43 18.57
C LYS A 685 -6.49 -24.44 19.64
N GLU A 686 -7.77 -24.77 19.79
CA GLU A 686 -8.22 -25.84 20.69
C GLU A 686 -7.54 -27.18 20.38
N ARG A 687 -7.24 -27.42 19.09
CA ARG A 687 -6.51 -28.61 18.62
C ARG A 687 -4.99 -28.51 18.69
N GLY A 688 -4.43 -27.35 19.08
CA GLY A 688 -2.98 -27.11 19.03
C GLY A 688 -2.38 -27.02 17.62
N MET A 689 -3.20 -26.78 16.60
CA MET A 689 -2.76 -26.54 15.21
C MET A 689 -2.33 -25.08 15.00
N ASN A 690 -1.69 -24.80 13.85
CA ASN A 690 -1.32 -23.42 13.49
C ASN A 690 -2.56 -22.57 13.20
N THR A 691 -2.52 -21.30 13.62
CA THR A 691 -3.53 -20.28 13.32
C THR A 691 -3.14 -19.45 12.12
N PHE A 692 -4.12 -18.91 11.41
CA PHE A 692 -3.93 -18.08 10.22
C PHE A 692 -4.06 -16.59 10.55
N LEU A 693 -3.13 -15.78 10.05
CA LEU A 693 -3.21 -14.32 10.15
C LEU A 693 -4.06 -13.76 9.01
N PHE A 694 -4.84 -12.70 9.26
CA PHE A 694 -5.54 -11.97 8.22
C PHE A 694 -4.73 -10.72 7.85
N ARG A 695 -4.22 -10.69 6.62
CA ARG A 695 -3.35 -9.62 6.09
C ARG A 695 -3.85 -9.20 4.70
N PRO A 696 -4.98 -8.46 4.63
CA PRO A 696 -5.54 -7.99 3.38
C PRO A 696 -4.66 -6.91 2.74
N HIS A 697 -4.69 -6.84 1.40
CA HIS A 697 -4.19 -5.68 0.68
C HIS A 697 -5.13 -4.50 0.89
N CYS A 698 -4.55 -3.39 1.30
CA CYS A 698 -5.26 -2.16 1.57
C CYS A 698 -4.31 -0.96 1.55
N GLY A 699 -4.75 0.14 0.95
CA GLY A 699 -4.12 1.45 1.09
C GLY A 699 -3.16 1.82 -0.04
N GLU A 700 -3.21 1.10 -1.15
CA GLU A 700 -2.49 1.47 -2.37
C GLU A 700 -3.33 2.40 -3.26
N ALA A 701 -4.65 2.17 -3.30
CA ALA A 701 -5.63 3.04 -3.94
C ALA A 701 -7.00 2.86 -3.26
N GLY A 702 -7.97 3.75 -3.50
CA GLY A 702 -9.35 3.55 -3.04
C GLY A 702 -9.74 4.24 -1.73
N ALA A 703 -10.92 3.90 -1.23
CA ALA A 703 -11.63 4.68 -0.21
C ALA A 703 -11.04 4.53 1.20
N LEU A 704 -11.18 5.57 2.02
CA LEU A 704 -10.80 5.61 3.44
C LEU A 704 -11.40 4.44 4.25
N THR A 705 -12.58 3.97 3.88
CA THR A 705 -13.27 2.85 4.53
C THR A 705 -12.47 1.54 4.44
N HIS A 706 -11.59 1.39 3.44
CA HIS A 706 -10.70 0.24 3.34
C HIS A 706 -9.70 0.21 4.49
N LEU A 707 -8.98 1.32 4.69
CA LEU A 707 -7.98 1.47 5.75
C LEU A 707 -8.60 1.33 7.14
N MET A 708 -9.80 1.90 7.34
CA MET A 708 -10.55 1.74 8.58
C MET A 708 -10.89 0.27 8.85
N THR A 709 -11.39 -0.45 7.84
CA THR A 709 -11.74 -1.87 8.00
C THR A 709 -10.49 -2.72 8.26
N ALA A 710 -9.39 -2.43 7.57
CA ALA A 710 -8.10 -3.09 7.79
C ALA A 710 -7.56 -2.79 9.20
N PHE A 711 -7.70 -1.55 9.69
CA PHE A 711 -7.34 -1.20 11.06
C PHE A 711 -8.12 -1.99 12.12
N MET A 712 -9.37 -2.35 11.86
CA MET A 712 -10.15 -3.20 12.78
C MET A 712 -9.75 -4.68 12.69
N THR A 713 -9.59 -5.20 11.47
CA THR A 713 -9.59 -6.66 11.22
C THR A 713 -8.23 -7.27 10.92
N ALA A 714 -7.26 -6.48 10.43
CA ALA A 714 -5.96 -6.97 9.97
C ALA A 714 -4.86 -6.92 11.05
N ASP A 715 -4.04 -7.98 11.11
CA ASP A 715 -2.78 -8.01 11.84
C ASP A 715 -1.81 -6.96 11.29
N ASN A 716 -1.64 -6.94 9.96
CA ASN A 716 -0.77 -6.03 9.25
C ASN A 716 -1.31 -5.75 7.83
N ILE A 717 -1.10 -4.52 7.34
CA ILE A 717 -1.50 -4.06 6.00
C ILE A 717 -0.37 -4.21 4.96
N SER A 718 0.85 -4.54 5.40
CA SER A 718 1.99 -4.83 4.50
C SER A 718 2.99 -5.82 5.11
N HIS A 719 3.71 -6.57 4.27
CA HIS A 719 4.24 -7.88 4.65
C HIS A 719 5.43 -7.84 5.63
N GLY A 720 5.34 -8.64 6.68
CA GLY A 720 6.48 -9.07 7.48
C GLY A 720 6.48 -10.59 7.57
N LEU A 721 7.56 -11.23 7.09
CA LEU A 721 7.77 -12.66 7.25
C LEU A 721 7.75 -13.05 8.72
N ASN A 722 7.11 -14.17 9.07
CA ASN A 722 6.86 -14.57 10.47
C ASN A 722 7.45 -15.95 10.81
N LEU A 723 8.78 -16.04 10.83
CA LEU A 723 9.49 -17.25 11.28
C LEU A 723 9.97 -17.07 12.73
N LYS A 724 9.19 -17.51 13.73
CA LYS A 724 9.45 -17.26 15.17
C LYS A 724 10.83 -17.73 15.67
N LYS A 725 11.31 -18.91 15.28
CA LYS A 725 12.63 -19.41 15.74
C LYS A 725 13.80 -18.84 14.94
N GLU A 726 13.56 -18.47 13.69
CA GLU A 726 14.60 -17.88 12.85
C GLU A 726 14.77 -16.38 13.14
N LYS A 727 13.70 -15.67 13.49
CA LYS A 727 13.75 -14.29 13.99
C LYS A 727 14.69 -14.15 15.20
N ALA A 728 14.69 -15.10 16.13
CA ALA A 728 15.64 -15.11 17.25
C ALA A 728 17.11 -15.14 16.77
N LYS A 729 17.40 -16.01 15.80
CA LYS A 729 18.71 -16.10 15.16
C LYS A 729 19.08 -14.80 14.43
N PHE A 730 18.11 -14.08 13.89
CA PHE A 730 18.30 -12.96 12.95
C PHE A 730 18.25 -11.58 13.55
N LEU A 731 17.45 -11.38 14.59
CA LEU A 731 17.20 -10.11 15.25
C LEU A 731 17.77 -10.07 16.67
N GLY A 732 17.99 -11.25 17.28
CA GLY A 732 18.39 -11.37 18.68
C GLY A 732 17.45 -12.32 19.41
N ASP A 733 17.92 -13.02 20.43
CA ASP A 733 17.07 -13.95 21.19
C ASP A 733 15.94 -13.20 21.93
N ASN A 734 16.16 -11.91 22.21
CA ASN A 734 15.23 -11.01 22.87
C ASN A 734 14.29 -10.24 21.91
N TYR A 735 14.20 -10.60 20.62
CA TYR A 735 13.42 -9.82 19.63
C TYR A 735 11.91 -9.69 19.94
N LEU A 736 11.39 -10.49 20.87
CA LEU A 736 9.99 -10.43 21.33
C LEU A 736 9.76 -9.36 22.42
N GLU A 737 10.83 -8.81 22.96
CA GLU A 737 10.80 -7.66 23.85
C GLU A 737 10.71 -6.38 23.03
N GLU A 738 9.92 -5.43 23.51
CA GLU A 738 9.71 -4.15 22.83
C GLU A 738 10.73 -3.12 23.30
N GLY A 739 11.15 -2.24 22.38
CA GLY A 739 12.14 -1.20 22.66
C GLY A 739 13.60 -1.63 22.41
N PRO A 740 14.58 -0.93 22.99
CA PRO A 740 16.00 -1.17 22.74
C PRO A 740 16.49 -2.53 23.27
N THR A 741 15.87 -3.06 24.33
CA THR A 741 16.21 -4.36 24.92
C THR A 741 15.97 -5.53 23.97
N GLY A 742 15.04 -5.39 23.03
CA GLY A 742 14.74 -6.39 22.00
C GLY A 742 15.62 -6.31 20.76
N ASN A 743 16.45 -5.27 20.62
CA ASN A 743 17.33 -5.08 19.49
C ASN A 743 18.73 -5.63 19.82
N ASP A 744 19.27 -6.52 18.97
CA ASP A 744 20.69 -6.87 19.00
C ASP A 744 21.38 -6.21 17.81
N ILE A 745 22.09 -5.11 18.05
CA ILE A 745 22.78 -4.33 17.00
C ILE A 745 23.73 -5.17 16.14
N ARG A 746 24.35 -6.22 16.70
CA ARG A 746 25.25 -7.13 15.97
C ARG A 746 24.52 -7.97 14.93
N LYS A 747 23.19 -8.04 15.03
CA LYS A 747 22.32 -8.83 14.16
C LYS A 747 21.48 -7.94 13.24
N THR A 748 20.93 -6.84 13.77
CA THR A 748 20.01 -5.93 13.05
C THR A 748 20.72 -4.82 12.29
N ASN A 749 21.93 -4.43 12.71
CA ASN A 749 22.65 -3.25 12.23
C ASN A 749 21.83 -1.95 12.34
N VAL A 750 20.98 -1.87 13.38
CA VAL A 750 20.25 -0.66 13.75
C VAL A 750 20.80 -0.18 15.08
N ALA A 751 21.27 1.07 15.10
CA ALA A 751 21.79 1.75 16.29
C ALA A 751 20.78 1.65 17.45
N GLN A 752 21.26 1.33 18.66
CA GLN A 752 20.41 1.30 19.84
C GLN A 752 19.85 2.67 20.16
N ILE A 753 20.62 3.73 19.89
CA ILE A 753 20.18 5.13 20.00
C ILE A 753 18.88 5.34 19.21
N ARG A 754 18.82 4.82 17.97
CA ARG A 754 17.65 4.96 17.11
C ARG A 754 16.44 4.19 17.64
N MET A 755 16.66 2.98 18.13
CA MET A 755 15.59 2.16 18.73
C MET A 755 15.06 2.79 20.02
N ALA A 756 15.94 3.32 20.86
CA ALA A 756 15.59 4.02 22.08
C ALA A 756 14.78 5.28 21.78
N TYR A 757 15.23 6.14 20.86
CA TYR A 757 14.47 7.33 20.46
C TYR A 757 13.06 6.99 19.97
N ARG A 758 12.93 5.97 19.10
CA ARG A 758 11.63 5.54 18.55
C ARG A 758 10.71 5.03 19.67
N TYR A 759 11.23 4.21 20.57
CA TYR A 759 10.47 3.65 21.68
C TYR A 759 10.08 4.70 22.71
N GLU A 760 11.02 5.55 23.14
CA GLU A 760 10.76 6.67 24.07
C GLU A 760 9.72 7.63 23.49
N THR A 761 9.83 7.99 22.21
CA THR A 761 8.85 8.87 21.53
C THR A 761 7.48 8.21 21.46
N TRP A 762 7.40 6.92 21.18
CA TRP A 762 6.13 6.21 21.14
C TRP A 762 5.46 6.10 22.51
N CYS A 763 6.20 5.76 23.56
CA CYS A 763 5.70 5.76 24.93
C CYS A 763 5.22 7.15 25.36
N TYR A 764 5.92 8.21 24.95
CA TYR A 764 5.50 9.59 25.20
C TYR A 764 4.14 9.91 24.55
N GLU A 765 3.92 9.51 23.29
CA GLU A 765 2.61 9.69 22.65
C GLU A 765 1.48 8.91 23.34
N LEU A 766 1.77 7.68 23.80
CA LEU A 766 0.79 6.88 24.55
C LEU A 766 0.46 7.51 25.91
N ASN A 767 1.46 8.04 26.61
CA ASN A 767 1.27 8.77 27.85
C ASN A 767 0.46 10.06 27.64
N LEU A 768 0.68 10.78 26.54
CA LEU A 768 -0.11 11.96 26.21
C LEU A 768 -1.60 11.62 26.02
N ILE A 769 -1.91 10.48 25.39
CA ILE A 769 -3.29 9.98 25.29
C ILE A 769 -3.85 9.68 26.68
N ALA A 770 -3.06 9.05 27.56
CA ALA A 770 -3.47 8.76 28.94
C ALA A 770 -3.73 10.03 29.77
N GLU A 771 -2.87 11.05 29.63
CA GLU A 771 -3.01 12.34 30.32
C GLU A 771 -4.28 13.08 29.88
N GLY A 772 -4.57 13.14 28.57
CA GLY A 772 -5.77 13.77 28.04
C GLY A 772 -7.08 13.05 28.39
N ILE A 773 -7.02 11.84 28.95
CA ILE A 773 -8.20 11.14 29.50
C ILE A 773 -8.37 11.51 30.97
N LYS A 774 -7.28 11.58 31.73
CA LYS A 774 -7.28 11.89 33.17
C LYS A 774 -7.58 13.35 33.48
N SER A 775 -7.32 14.28 32.57
CA SER A 775 -7.62 15.71 32.76
C SER A 775 -9.11 16.05 32.75
N GLY A 776 -9.95 15.13 32.29
CA GLY A 776 -11.40 15.29 32.19
C GLY A 776 -12.23 14.55 33.25
N GLU A 777 -11.59 13.98 34.28
CA GLU A 777 -12.20 13.62 35.57
C GLU A 777 -11.97 14.76 36.57
#